data_AF-A0A358N1U0-F1
#
_entry.id   AF-A0A358N1U0-F1
#
_cell.length_a   1.000
_cell.length_b   1.000
_cell.length_c   1.000
_cell.angle_alpha   90.00
_cell.angle_beta   90.00
_cell.angle_gamma   90.00
#
_symmetry.space_group_name_H-M   'P 1'
#
loop_
_entity.id
_entity.type
_entity.pdbx_description
1 polymer ?
#
loop_
_entity_poly.entity_id
_entity_poly.type
_entity_poly.pdbx_seq_one_letter_code
_entity_poly.pdbx_strand_id
1 'polypeptide(L)'
;MKDCGQIFNSSSQRLSDQQPIQFPAGSSGKSMSSQSTDVMRLLRISYLLLFLFSILPSSGVQAQRKGLKDARNVLTGHADPVLDPDLKQYGIYAASAPRAETTSPAKTSLPIELEAGDRVAFIGNMLLERSQYFGYLEALLQMKASTQRITVRHLGWPADTVDLQPRPSNFAGLMQHLKHERADVILAAFGFNESFAGPEGGAAFAEALQVFLNELRSSAFNGESAPKVVLLSPIANERVDGVDAAALNNSNLETYTEIMSRTAADLEIGFIDVFHPTRNAMESPGTDLTINGSHLNDAGYQLFSRLVFRGLFHESAPTVPEDLRQVIVDKNRQYFRRYRPLNTFYYTGGRSKTYGYLDFLPAMRNFEIMTTNRDARIWDLVEGKDVSGPIDDSNLPVMPDTKQSRGANQWMSAEDELKAFEVDPRFEVSLFAGEEEFPALAAPIQMRWDDQGRLWVSCSTTYPHVYPGNEPNDQLVIIEDTDGDGKADKSSVFADDLHIPLSFVFGDGGVYVSEEPHLTFLKDTDGDGKADVRKQLLSGFGTEDSHHSLHDFVWTPDGDLIFRESIFHHSQVETPYGPVRQQNSGWFRFEPDIHRLTSFGTYPSTNPWGVTFDDWGQHVASHPIFAAAFHSLDPDYPRQHPRPNGLRAYSGTCGQEFVDFATFPKELQGGYIKARYKPTNRIEIHRWQEGEFGFDEEYVSDLIFSKNLSFIPVDIRFGPRGALYVCDWYNPVKGHAQYSLRDERRDRHSGRIWRIVAKGKSLQEPPKIADASVVELLNQLKRPEGRIRAWIRRELRERDPLAVQKSLDQWVANLDPDDERFRHHQIEAVWVYRGVNGRNSKLLRELLGCDDKYARAAAIQQLRYWHEQFDDLYSLLENAVNDSYAMARMEAVIAASHIGTKQALDVMLQVLDHPQGGHLSYAINCALESRTLKRHWENNDDYNLRKLLRDAKQSAGLTEPTPNAADAQFDSQKDLATIRISCLPEVMRFTTEQFSVRSGQPVKVVFTNPD
;
A
#
# COMPACT_ATOMS: atom_id res chain seq x y z
N MET A 1 30.12 -10.38 -54.82
CA MET A 1 30.24 -11.68 -54.12
C MET A 1 29.24 -11.59 -52.96
N LYS A 2 27.97 -12.03 -53.11
CA LYS A 2 27.46 -13.43 -53.00
C LYS A 2 27.85 -14.04 -51.65
N ASP A 3 26.98 -14.43 -50.71
CA ASP A 3 25.57 -14.87 -50.77
C ASP A 3 24.85 -14.69 -49.41
N CYS A 4 23.51 -14.55 -49.49
CA CYS A 4 22.41 -14.99 -48.60
C CYS A 4 22.45 -14.76 -47.07
N GLY A 5 21.36 -14.39 -46.37
CA GLY A 5 19.93 -14.34 -46.71
C GLY A 5 19.08 -15.04 -45.64
N GLN A 6 18.08 -14.32 -45.09
CA GLN A 6 16.95 -14.75 -44.24
C GLN A 6 17.34 -15.18 -42.81
N ILE A 7 16.74 -14.69 -41.72
CA ILE A 7 15.32 -14.64 -41.34
C ILE A 7 15.18 -13.53 -40.28
N PHE A 8 14.27 -12.58 -40.43
CA PHE A 8 13.50 -11.93 -39.34
C PHE A 8 12.49 -10.97 -39.96
N ASN A 9 11.24 -11.45 -40.11
CA ASN A 9 10.08 -10.59 -40.23
C ASN A 9 8.83 -11.32 -39.71
N SER A 10 8.33 -10.85 -38.57
CA SER A 10 6.97 -10.95 -38.00
C SER A 10 7.12 -10.69 -36.50
N SER A 11 6.35 -9.84 -35.83
CA SER A 11 5.07 -9.23 -36.13
C SER A 11 4.90 -8.03 -35.20
N SER A 12 4.69 -6.84 -35.77
CA SER A 12 4.01 -5.74 -35.08
C SER A 12 2.90 -5.27 -36.02
N GLN A 13 1.65 -5.56 -35.66
CA GLN A 13 0.46 -5.00 -36.27
C GLN A 13 -0.32 -4.28 -35.18
N ARG A 14 -0.36 -2.95 -35.28
CA ARG A 14 -1.53 -2.16 -34.87
C ARG A 14 -2.41 -2.03 -36.11
N LEU A 15 -3.71 -2.25 -35.94
CA LEU A 15 -4.73 -2.00 -36.95
C LEU A 15 -5.51 -0.74 -36.58
N SER A 16 -5.51 0.24 -37.47
CA SER A 16 -6.68 1.03 -37.86
C SER A 16 -6.36 1.79 -39.15
N ASP A 17 -6.96 1.35 -40.25
CA ASP A 17 -6.82 1.88 -41.62
C ASP A 17 -7.56 3.22 -41.82
N GLN A 18 -7.01 4.12 -42.65
CA GLN A 18 -7.47 4.33 -44.04
C GLN A 18 -6.66 5.43 -44.79
N GLN A 19 -6.08 4.99 -45.92
CA GLN A 19 -5.51 5.62 -47.14
C GLN A 19 -5.08 7.11 -47.22
N PRO A 20 -3.95 7.35 -47.94
CA PRO A 20 -3.94 8.36 -49.00
C PRO A 20 -3.30 7.90 -50.33
N ILE A 21 -3.66 8.62 -51.39
CA ILE A 21 -3.28 8.45 -52.81
C ILE A 21 -1.88 9.04 -53.09
N GLN A 22 -1.22 8.47 -54.11
CA GLN A 22 0.19 8.54 -54.53
C GLN A 22 0.70 9.82 -55.25
N PHE A 23 1.97 10.15 -54.96
CA PHE A 23 3.12 10.52 -55.84
C PHE A 23 3.14 11.80 -56.74
N PRO A 24 4.31 12.25 -57.27
CA PRO A 24 5.71 12.18 -56.77
C PRO A 24 6.61 13.43 -57.00
N ALA A 25 7.73 13.44 -56.26
CA ALA A 25 9.15 13.68 -56.62
C ALA A 25 9.65 14.75 -57.62
N GLY A 26 10.79 15.35 -57.24
CA GLY A 26 11.86 15.86 -58.11
C GLY A 26 12.85 16.72 -57.29
N SER A 27 13.99 16.20 -56.80
CA SER A 27 15.35 16.32 -57.40
C SER A 27 15.69 17.74 -57.87
N SER A 28 16.83 18.38 -57.62
CA SER A 28 18.18 18.03 -57.17
C SER A 28 19.01 19.31 -57.32
N GLY A 29 20.18 19.42 -56.68
CA GLY A 29 21.30 20.10 -57.34
C GLY A 29 22.08 21.17 -56.57
N LYS A 30 23.22 20.71 -56.04
CA LYS A 30 24.58 21.28 -56.19
C LYS A 30 24.99 22.57 -55.48
N SER A 31 26.28 22.51 -55.18
CA SER A 31 27.14 23.23 -54.24
C SER A 31 27.95 24.39 -54.84
N MET A 32 28.71 25.05 -53.95
CA MET A 32 29.98 25.79 -54.16
C MET A 32 29.86 27.22 -54.72
N SER A 33 30.67 28.22 -54.34
CA SER A 33 31.91 28.30 -53.55
C SER A 33 32.33 29.77 -53.33
N SER A 34 33.00 30.02 -52.19
CA SER A 34 34.14 30.91 -51.86
C SER A 34 34.50 32.22 -52.61
N GLN A 35 35.11 33.12 -51.81
CA GLN A 35 36.02 34.26 -52.08
C GLN A 35 35.36 35.63 -51.79
N SER A 36 35.97 36.65 -51.20
CA SER A 36 37.22 36.85 -50.44
C SER A 36 37.20 38.32 -49.97
N THR A 37 37.94 38.61 -48.89
CA THR A 37 38.63 39.90 -48.59
C THR A 37 37.84 41.19 -48.28
N ASP A 38 37.97 41.59 -47.01
CA ASP A 38 38.59 42.84 -46.53
C ASP A 38 38.04 44.24 -46.87
N VAL A 39 38.19 45.09 -45.84
CA VAL A 39 38.19 46.57 -45.81
C VAL A 39 36.83 47.26 -45.63
N MET A 40 36.49 47.56 -44.37
CA MET A 40 36.36 48.97 -43.98
C MET A 40 36.50 49.20 -42.47
N ARG A 41 37.61 49.85 -42.13
CA ARG A 41 37.89 50.56 -40.89
C ARG A 41 36.97 51.78 -40.73
N LEU A 42 36.87 52.20 -39.46
CA LEU A 42 36.62 53.55 -38.95
C LEU A 42 35.15 54.01 -38.81
N LEU A 43 34.64 53.79 -37.60
CA LEU A 43 34.14 54.87 -36.73
C LEU A 43 34.30 54.44 -35.26
N ARG A 44 35.55 54.52 -34.77
CA ARG A 44 35.94 54.50 -33.35
C ARG A 44 36.45 55.90 -33.02
N ILE A 45 35.67 56.73 -32.33
CA ILE A 45 36.13 57.69 -31.30
C ILE A 45 34.93 57.99 -30.39
N SER A 46 34.89 57.36 -29.22
CA SER A 46 34.26 57.84 -27.98
C SER A 46 34.67 56.88 -26.86
N TYR A 47 35.96 56.93 -26.54
CA TYR A 47 36.62 56.30 -25.41
C TYR A 47 37.59 57.33 -24.86
N LEU A 48 37.36 57.82 -23.63
CA LEU A 48 38.36 58.11 -22.60
C LEU A 48 37.70 59.01 -21.56
N LEU A 49 37.37 58.44 -20.39
CA LEU A 49 37.46 59.03 -19.05
C LEU A 49 36.46 58.31 -18.14
N LEU A 50 36.91 57.20 -17.56
CA LEU A 50 36.57 56.70 -16.21
C LEU A 50 37.18 55.30 -16.06
N PHE A 51 38.50 55.25 -16.02
CA PHE A 51 39.27 54.13 -15.50
C PHE A 51 40.36 54.75 -14.63
N LEU A 52 40.16 54.72 -13.31
CA LEU A 52 41.19 54.70 -12.24
C LEU A 52 40.54 55.09 -10.89
N PHE A 53 39.91 54.11 -10.25
CA PHE A 53 39.88 54.00 -8.78
C PHE A 53 39.94 52.50 -8.41
N SER A 54 41.17 52.05 -8.13
CA SER A 54 41.59 51.20 -7.00
C SER A 54 40.58 50.15 -6.49
N ILE A 55 40.68 48.89 -6.92
CA ILE A 55 41.41 47.77 -6.27
C ILE A 55 41.03 47.56 -4.79
N LEU A 56 40.02 46.70 -4.58
CA LEU A 56 39.89 45.78 -3.44
C LEU A 56 39.28 44.48 -3.99
N PRO A 57 39.91 43.30 -3.82
CA PRO A 57 39.31 42.05 -4.26
C PRO A 57 38.30 41.58 -3.20
N SER A 58 37.01 41.72 -3.48
CA SER A 58 36.03 40.78 -2.93
C SER A 58 36.26 39.46 -3.66
N SER A 59 37.04 38.57 -3.05
CA SER A 59 37.27 37.20 -3.48
C SER A 59 35.94 36.50 -3.69
N GLY A 60 35.48 36.49 -4.95
CA GLY A 60 34.48 35.55 -5.42
C GLY A 60 35.04 34.15 -5.21
N VAL A 61 34.47 33.43 -4.25
CA VAL A 61 34.59 31.97 -4.21
C VAL A 61 33.69 31.44 -5.33
N GLN A 62 34.17 31.58 -6.57
CA GLN A 62 33.77 30.67 -7.64
C GLN A 62 34.64 29.42 -7.46
N ALA A 63 34.36 28.68 -6.39
CA ALA A 63 34.83 27.31 -6.29
C ALA A 63 34.30 26.60 -7.52
N GLN A 64 35.20 26.09 -8.36
CA GLN A 64 34.84 25.09 -9.36
C GLN A 64 34.12 23.97 -8.62
N ARG A 65 32.78 23.98 -8.69
CA ARG A 65 31.94 22.85 -8.31
C ARG A 65 32.27 21.71 -9.28
N LYS A 66 33.32 20.94 -9.00
CA LYS A 66 33.38 19.56 -9.43
C LYS A 66 32.23 18.88 -8.70
N GLY A 67 31.05 18.85 -9.32
CA GLY A 67 29.94 18.06 -8.82
C GLY A 67 30.43 16.63 -8.63
N LEU A 68 30.19 16.05 -7.45
CA LEU A 68 30.38 14.62 -7.24
C LEU A 68 29.59 13.91 -8.35
N LYS A 69 30.27 13.08 -9.14
CA LYS A 69 29.63 12.31 -10.19
C LYS A 69 28.87 11.18 -9.53
N ASP A 70 27.54 11.19 -9.68
CA ASP A 70 26.65 10.11 -9.30
C ASP A 70 27.13 8.78 -9.89
N ALA A 71 27.53 7.84 -9.02
CA ALA A 71 28.17 6.60 -9.42
C ALA A 71 27.23 5.70 -10.25
N ARG A 72 25.91 5.87 -10.14
CA ARG A 72 24.93 5.07 -10.90
C ARG A 72 25.02 5.29 -12.41
N ASN A 73 25.63 6.40 -12.83
CA ASN A 73 25.84 6.75 -14.24
C ASN A 73 27.20 6.28 -14.76
N VAL A 74 28.02 5.67 -13.91
CA VAL A 74 29.30 5.06 -14.28
C VAL A 74 29.06 3.58 -14.60
N LEU A 75 29.49 3.15 -15.78
CA LEU A 75 29.52 1.73 -16.13
C LEU A 75 30.70 1.05 -15.45
N THR A 76 30.49 -0.12 -14.85
CA THR A 76 31.55 -0.87 -14.15
C THR A 76 32.48 -1.64 -15.09
N GLY A 77 32.03 -1.93 -16.31
CA GLY A 77 32.75 -2.78 -17.25
C GLY A 77 32.69 -4.28 -16.93
N HIS A 78 31.95 -4.70 -15.90
CA HIS A 78 31.69 -6.11 -15.65
C HIS A 78 30.88 -6.72 -16.80
N ALA A 79 31.27 -7.93 -17.21
CA ALA A 79 30.52 -8.68 -18.22
C ALA A 79 29.13 -9.04 -17.70
N ASP A 80 28.15 -9.08 -18.60
CA ASP A 80 26.82 -9.57 -18.23
C ASP A 80 26.90 -11.07 -17.89
N PRO A 81 26.25 -11.52 -16.79
CA PRO A 81 26.20 -12.93 -16.45
C PRO A 81 25.53 -13.75 -17.56
N VAL A 82 26.03 -14.96 -17.80
CA VAL A 82 25.48 -15.88 -18.80
C VAL A 82 24.13 -16.40 -18.30
N LEU A 83 23.09 -16.26 -19.13
CA LEU A 83 21.77 -16.79 -18.82
C LEU A 83 21.72 -18.28 -19.13
N ASP A 84 21.43 -19.09 -18.12
CA ASP A 84 21.15 -20.53 -18.29
C ASP A 84 19.74 -20.69 -18.88
N PRO A 85 19.59 -21.21 -20.11
CA PRO A 85 18.27 -21.38 -20.75
C PRO A 85 17.35 -22.37 -20.01
N ASP A 86 17.90 -23.30 -19.23
CA ASP A 86 17.12 -24.32 -18.53
C ASP A 86 16.31 -23.70 -17.37
N LEU A 87 16.69 -22.52 -16.89
CA LEU A 87 15.95 -21.82 -15.84
C LEU A 87 14.54 -21.36 -16.28
N LYS A 88 14.29 -21.25 -17.59
CA LYS A 88 12.98 -20.82 -18.13
C LYS A 88 11.83 -21.71 -17.67
N GLN A 89 12.10 -22.99 -17.38
CA GLN A 89 11.06 -23.95 -16.96
C GLN A 89 10.47 -23.64 -15.59
N TYR A 90 11.18 -22.90 -14.74
CA TYR A 90 10.71 -22.48 -13.41
C TYR A 90 9.83 -21.21 -13.44
N GLY A 91 9.65 -20.63 -14.63
CA GLY A 91 8.72 -19.53 -14.86
C GLY A 91 7.32 -20.04 -15.22
N ILE A 92 6.32 -19.74 -14.39
CA ILE A 92 4.91 -20.09 -14.63
C ILE A 92 4.16 -18.82 -15.07
N TYR A 93 4.23 -18.52 -16.36
CA TYR A 93 3.62 -17.31 -16.93
C TYR A 93 2.24 -17.61 -17.52
N ALA A 94 1.24 -16.74 -17.29
CA ALA A 94 -0.11 -16.89 -17.85
C ALA A 94 -0.10 -17.11 -19.36
N ALA A 95 0.75 -16.36 -20.07
CA ALA A 95 0.83 -16.40 -21.52
C ALA A 95 1.43 -17.71 -22.10
N SER A 96 2.21 -18.48 -21.32
CA SER A 96 2.96 -19.64 -21.84
C SER A 96 2.86 -20.91 -21.02
N ALA A 97 2.36 -20.86 -19.79
CA ALA A 97 2.21 -22.04 -18.94
C ALA A 97 1.22 -23.03 -19.58
N PRO A 98 1.52 -24.34 -19.55
CA PRO A 98 0.69 -25.35 -20.18
C PRO A 98 -0.71 -25.37 -19.54
N ARG A 99 -1.71 -25.67 -20.37
CA ARG A 99 -3.08 -25.94 -19.93
C ARG A 99 -3.31 -27.44 -19.96
N ALA A 100 -4.15 -27.93 -19.06
CA ALA A 100 -4.56 -29.33 -19.08
C ALA A 100 -5.38 -29.61 -20.35
N GLU A 101 -5.21 -30.81 -20.90
CA GLU A 101 -6.11 -31.30 -21.95
C GLU A 101 -7.44 -31.73 -21.31
N THR A 102 -8.53 -31.62 -22.06
CA THR A 102 -9.83 -32.13 -21.61
C THR A 102 -9.85 -33.65 -21.67
N THR A 103 -10.35 -34.28 -20.61
CA THR A 103 -10.53 -35.72 -20.48
C THR A 103 -11.92 -36.05 -19.93
N SER A 104 -12.22 -37.34 -19.79
CA SER A 104 -13.50 -37.79 -19.24
C SER A 104 -13.65 -37.36 -17.78
N PRO A 105 -14.81 -36.82 -17.38
CA PRO A 105 -15.05 -36.42 -16.01
C PRO A 105 -14.78 -37.55 -14.99
N ALA A 106 -14.00 -37.27 -13.95
CA ALA A 106 -13.82 -38.19 -12.83
C ALA A 106 -15.01 -38.11 -11.87
N LYS A 107 -15.47 -39.28 -11.40
CA LYS A 107 -16.36 -39.40 -10.24
C LYS A 107 -15.53 -39.51 -8.97
N THR A 108 -16.02 -38.99 -7.85
CA THR A 108 -15.32 -39.09 -6.56
C THR A 108 -16.29 -39.53 -5.49
N SER A 109 -16.03 -40.69 -4.89
CA SER A 109 -16.78 -41.23 -3.75
C SER A 109 -15.99 -41.08 -2.46
N LEU A 110 -16.69 -40.90 -1.34
CA LEU A 110 -16.13 -40.94 0.01
C LEU A 110 -16.49 -42.28 0.69
N PRO A 111 -15.58 -42.93 1.44
CA PRO A 111 -14.24 -42.45 1.77
C PRO A 111 -13.30 -42.49 0.55
N ILE A 112 -12.39 -41.52 0.48
CA ILE A 112 -11.43 -41.41 -0.63
C ILE A 112 -10.26 -42.37 -0.42
N GLU A 113 -9.77 -42.96 -1.51
CA GLU A 113 -8.53 -43.71 -1.54
C GLU A 113 -7.41 -42.86 -2.14
N LEU A 114 -6.30 -42.74 -1.41
CA LEU A 114 -5.07 -42.09 -1.88
C LEU A 114 -4.10 -43.14 -2.41
N GLU A 115 -3.63 -42.94 -3.63
CA GLU A 115 -2.73 -43.84 -4.34
C GLU A 115 -1.27 -43.43 -4.14
N ALA A 116 -0.35 -44.35 -4.46
CA ALA A 116 1.07 -44.09 -4.32
C ALA A 116 1.51 -42.98 -5.28
N GLY A 117 2.07 -41.90 -4.74
CA GLY A 117 2.54 -40.74 -5.49
C GLY A 117 1.46 -39.69 -5.78
N ASP A 118 0.24 -39.83 -5.26
CA ASP A 118 -0.84 -38.85 -5.45
C ASP A 118 -0.39 -37.43 -5.08
N ARG A 119 -0.77 -36.48 -5.94
CA ARG A 119 -0.51 -35.05 -5.73
C ARG A 119 -1.80 -34.35 -5.35
N VAL A 120 -1.88 -33.95 -4.08
CA VAL A 120 -3.04 -33.30 -3.50
C VAL A 120 -2.88 -31.78 -3.60
N ALA A 121 -3.87 -31.10 -4.17
CA ALA A 121 -3.93 -29.65 -4.23
C ALA A 121 -5.07 -29.11 -3.38
N PHE A 122 -4.79 -28.10 -2.55
CA PHE A 122 -5.80 -27.33 -1.83
C PHE A 122 -6.05 -26.04 -2.58
N ILE A 123 -7.31 -25.78 -2.99
CA ILE A 123 -7.69 -24.63 -3.80
C ILE A 123 -8.85 -23.86 -3.17
N GLY A 124 -9.00 -22.60 -3.58
CA GLY A 124 -10.11 -21.75 -3.19
C GLY A 124 -9.68 -20.66 -2.23
N ASN A 125 -10.54 -20.34 -1.28
CA ASN A 125 -10.49 -19.10 -0.50
C ASN A 125 -9.55 -19.15 0.71
N MET A 126 -9.59 -18.12 1.58
CA MET A 126 -8.67 -17.98 2.72
C MET A 126 -8.72 -19.15 3.71
N LEU A 127 -9.81 -19.92 3.78
CA LEU A 127 -9.93 -21.08 4.68
C LEU A 127 -8.78 -22.09 4.45
N LEU A 128 -8.54 -22.48 3.20
CA LEU A 128 -7.49 -23.43 2.84
C LEU A 128 -6.14 -22.76 2.62
N GLU A 129 -6.10 -21.50 2.18
CA GLU A 129 -4.85 -20.75 2.08
C GLU A 129 -4.21 -20.60 3.47
N ARG A 130 -4.97 -20.12 4.46
CA ARG A 130 -4.45 -19.87 5.82
C ARG A 130 -4.16 -21.16 6.59
N SER A 131 -4.73 -22.31 6.19
CA SER A 131 -4.42 -23.60 6.82
C SER A 131 -2.93 -23.99 6.71
N GLN A 132 -2.20 -23.40 5.75
CA GLN A 132 -0.78 -23.64 5.52
C GLN A 132 0.10 -23.24 6.73
N TYR A 133 -0.33 -22.24 7.51
CA TYR A 133 0.40 -21.75 8.69
C TYR A 133 0.23 -22.68 9.91
N PHE A 134 -0.73 -23.60 9.88
CA PHE A 134 -1.06 -24.49 10.99
C PHE A 134 -0.64 -25.95 10.74
N GLY A 135 -0.80 -26.44 9.50
CA GLY A 135 -0.29 -27.75 9.05
C GLY A 135 -1.10 -28.98 9.48
N TYR A 136 -2.19 -28.82 10.25
CA TYR A 136 -2.96 -29.96 10.79
C TYR A 136 -3.59 -30.85 9.72
N LEU A 137 -4.26 -30.26 8.71
CA LEU A 137 -4.96 -31.05 7.68
C LEU A 137 -3.98 -31.91 6.88
N GLU A 138 -2.87 -31.32 6.44
CA GLU A 138 -1.84 -32.07 5.72
C GLU A 138 -1.21 -33.16 6.59
N ALA A 139 -0.93 -32.89 7.87
CA ALA A 139 -0.37 -33.89 8.76
C ALA A 139 -1.29 -35.12 8.86
N LEU A 140 -2.60 -34.91 8.97
CA LEU A 140 -3.58 -35.99 8.99
C LEU A 140 -3.62 -36.76 7.67
N LEU A 141 -3.51 -36.09 6.51
CA LEU A 141 -3.42 -36.76 5.20
C LEU A 141 -2.16 -37.62 5.09
N GLN A 142 -1.00 -37.08 5.51
CA GLN A 142 0.29 -37.79 5.47
C GLN A 142 0.29 -39.00 6.41
N MET A 143 -0.32 -38.89 7.60
CA MET A 143 -0.49 -40.02 8.52
C MET A 143 -1.42 -41.10 7.96
N LYS A 144 -2.48 -40.73 7.22
CA LYS A 144 -3.37 -41.69 6.55
C LYS A 144 -2.67 -42.39 5.38
N ALA A 145 -1.87 -41.65 4.64
CA ALA A 145 -1.17 -42.09 3.45
C ALA A 145 0.31 -42.43 3.75
N SER A 146 0.55 -43.09 4.89
CA SER A 146 1.89 -43.24 5.49
C SER A 146 2.91 -44.01 4.65
N THR A 147 2.49 -44.70 3.57
CA THR A 147 3.38 -45.45 2.66
C THR A 147 3.25 -45.01 1.21
N GLN A 148 2.27 -44.17 0.92
CA GLN A 148 1.90 -43.75 -0.43
C GLN A 148 2.81 -42.61 -0.93
N ARG A 149 3.49 -41.91 -0.02
CA ARG A 149 4.38 -40.77 -0.35
C ARG A 149 3.67 -39.71 -1.18
N ILE A 150 2.50 -39.30 -0.70
CA ILE A 150 1.73 -38.23 -1.32
C ILE A 150 2.46 -36.88 -1.17
N THR A 151 2.17 -35.95 -2.06
CA THR A 151 2.58 -34.55 -1.91
C THR A 151 1.36 -33.66 -1.76
N VAL A 152 1.49 -32.59 -0.99
CA VAL A 152 0.40 -31.62 -0.79
C VAL A 152 0.88 -30.21 -1.14
N ARG A 153 0.07 -29.48 -1.90
CA ARG A 153 0.34 -28.10 -2.35
C ARG A 153 -0.84 -27.18 -2.07
N HIS A 154 -0.56 -26.05 -1.41
CA HIS A 154 -1.53 -25.00 -1.15
C HIS A 154 -1.55 -24.01 -2.32
N LEU A 155 -2.64 -24.01 -3.07
CA LEU A 155 -2.90 -23.12 -4.21
C LEU A 155 -4.12 -22.22 -3.96
N GLY A 156 -4.56 -22.11 -2.70
CA GLY A 156 -5.60 -21.18 -2.30
C GLY A 156 -5.12 -19.73 -2.38
N TRP A 157 -6.05 -18.81 -2.58
CA TRP A 157 -5.80 -17.38 -2.59
C TRP A 157 -6.94 -16.67 -1.84
N PRO A 158 -6.66 -15.72 -0.93
CA PRO A 158 -7.70 -15.03 -0.19
C PRO A 158 -8.69 -14.31 -1.12
N ALA A 159 -9.96 -14.29 -0.73
CA ALA A 159 -11.09 -13.76 -1.47
C ALA A 159 -11.37 -14.39 -2.84
N ASP A 160 -10.73 -15.51 -3.21
CA ASP A 160 -11.09 -16.21 -4.44
C ASP A 160 -12.56 -16.65 -4.42
N THR A 161 -13.19 -16.47 -5.57
CA THR A 161 -14.50 -17.05 -5.90
C THR A 161 -14.34 -17.96 -7.11
N VAL A 162 -15.36 -18.75 -7.42
CA VAL A 162 -15.33 -19.67 -8.57
C VAL A 162 -15.20 -18.95 -9.93
N ASP A 163 -15.60 -17.68 -10.03
CA ASP A 163 -15.64 -16.90 -11.28
C ASP A 163 -14.83 -15.59 -11.25
N LEU A 164 -14.38 -15.13 -10.09
CA LEU A 164 -13.49 -13.97 -9.93
C LEU A 164 -12.23 -14.34 -9.13
N GLN A 165 -11.10 -14.39 -9.83
CA GLN A 165 -9.76 -14.75 -9.32
C GLN A 165 -8.70 -13.80 -9.89
N PRO A 166 -8.67 -12.52 -9.48
CA PRO A 166 -7.66 -11.59 -9.97
C PRO A 166 -6.26 -12.06 -9.57
N ARG A 167 -5.30 -11.86 -10.48
CA ARG A 167 -3.92 -12.30 -10.33
C ARG A 167 -2.95 -11.19 -10.75
N PRO A 168 -1.71 -11.22 -10.22
CA PRO A 168 -0.65 -10.36 -10.69
C PRO A 168 -0.45 -10.43 -12.21
N SER A 169 0.14 -9.38 -12.77
CA SER A 169 0.41 -9.30 -14.21
C SER A 169 1.15 -10.54 -14.73
N ASN A 170 0.56 -11.21 -15.73
CA ASN A 170 1.09 -12.41 -16.39
C ASN A 170 1.40 -13.58 -15.42
N PHE A 171 0.83 -13.58 -14.22
CA PHE A 171 0.85 -14.72 -13.30
C PHE A 171 -0.17 -15.77 -13.76
N ALA A 172 0.23 -17.04 -13.82
CA ALA A 172 -0.62 -18.08 -14.37
C ALA A 172 -1.90 -18.31 -13.53
N GLY A 173 -2.98 -18.71 -14.20
CA GLY A 173 -4.26 -18.97 -13.52
C GLY A 173 -4.23 -20.27 -12.71
N LEU A 174 -5.24 -20.47 -11.86
CA LEU A 174 -5.38 -21.67 -11.01
C LEU A 174 -5.24 -22.97 -11.80
N MET A 175 -5.94 -23.12 -12.93
CA MET A 175 -5.88 -24.35 -13.76
C MET A 175 -4.49 -24.64 -14.32
N GLN A 176 -3.71 -23.59 -14.64
CA GLN A 176 -2.33 -23.76 -15.12
C GLN A 176 -1.39 -24.17 -13.98
N HIS A 177 -1.62 -23.67 -12.76
CA HIS A 177 -0.88 -24.14 -11.58
C HIS A 177 -1.23 -25.57 -11.22
N LEU A 178 -2.50 -25.97 -11.26
CA LEU A 178 -2.90 -27.37 -11.09
C LEU A 178 -2.24 -28.28 -12.13
N LYS A 179 -2.12 -27.81 -13.38
CA LYS A 179 -1.37 -28.52 -14.43
C LYS A 179 0.13 -28.60 -14.12
N HIS A 180 0.73 -27.52 -13.64
CA HIS A 180 2.14 -27.52 -13.25
C HIS A 180 2.42 -28.50 -12.10
N GLU A 181 1.57 -28.49 -11.07
CA GLU A 181 1.69 -29.39 -9.92
C GLU A 181 1.28 -30.83 -10.24
N ARG A 182 0.61 -31.07 -11.38
CA ARG A 182 0.11 -32.39 -11.81
C ARG A 182 -0.91 -32.97 -10.82
N ALA A 183 -1.87 -32.17 -10.39
CA ALA A 183 -2.83 -32.57 -9.35
C ALA A 183 -3.63 -33.83 -9.72
N ASP A 184 -3.69 -34.78 -8.78
CA ASP A 184 -4.49 -36.02 -8.85
C ASP A 184 -5.70 -35.95 -7.93
N VAL A 185 -5.59 -35.21 -6.82
CA VAL A 185 -6.67 -35.01 -5.84
C VAL A 185 -6.78 -33.52 -5.54
N ILE A 186 -8.00 -32.99 -5.53
CA ILE A 186 -8.27 -31.57 -5.27
C ILE A 186 -9.27 -31.44 -4.11
N LEU A 187 -8.85 -30.75 -3.04
CA LEU A 187 -9.76 -30.23 -2.02
C LEU A 187 -10.07 -28.77 -2.33
N ALA A 188 -11.35 -28.45 -2.52
CA ALA A 188 -11.80 -27.11 -2.94
C ALA A 188 -12.68 -26.47 -1.87
N ALA A 189 -12.34 -25.26 -1.42
CA ALA A 189 -13.14 -24.48 -0.47
C ALA A 189 -13.65 -23.17 -1.11
N PHE A 190 -14.95 -23.09 -1.34
CA PHE A 190 -15.65 -21.95 -1.94
C PHE A 190 -16.97 -21.67 -1.20
N GLY A 191 -17.74 -20.67 -1.63
CA GLY A 191 -19.07 -20.35 -1.09
C GLY A 191 -19.08 -19.30 0.02
N PHE A 192 -17.97 -19.09 0.73
CA PHE A 192 -17.87 -18.02 1.74
C PHE A 192 -17.99 -16.64 1.10
N ASN A 193 -17.10 -16.34 0.15
CA ASN A 193 -17.04 -15.03 -0.52
C ASN A 193 -18.31 -14.76 -1.34
N GLU A 194 -18.86 -15.79 -1.97
CA GLU A 194 -20.06 -15.71 -2.78
C GLU A 194 -21.33 -15.50 -1.93
N SER A 195 -21.35 -15.94 -0.66
CA SER A 195 -22.50 -15.81 0.24
C SER A 195 -22.88 -14.38 0.59
N PHE A 196 -21.95 -13.42 0.43
CA PHE A 196 -22.18 -12.00 0.67
C PHE A 196 -23.06 -11.32 -0.38
N ALA A 197 -23.35 -12.00 -1.50
CA ALA A 197 -24.40 -11.58 -2.44
C ALA A 197 -25.82 -11.83 -1.88
N GLY A 198 -25.95 -12.50 -0.73
CA GLY A 198 -27.21 -12.84 -0.10
C GLY A 198 -27.98 -13.93 -0.86
N PRO A 199 -29.22 -14.25 -0.44
CA PRO A 199 -30.01 -15.31 -1.05
C PRO A 199 -30.26 -15.12 -2.55
N GLU A 200 -30.33 -13.86 -3.02
CA GLU A 200 -30.56 -13.52 -4.43
C GLU A 200 -29.37 -13.87 -5.34
N GLY A 201 -28.15 -13.96 -4.77
CA GLY A 201 -26.95 -14.38 -5.49
C GLY A 201 -26.84 -15.91 -5.69
N GLY A 202 -27.66 -16.70 -4.99
CA GLY A 202 -27.52 -18.16 -4.95
C GLY A 202 -27.66 -18.84 -6.33
N ALA A 203 -28.54 -18.35 -7.19
CA ALA A 203 -28.74 -18.91 -8.53
C ALA A 203 -27.51 -18.72 -9.43
N ALA A 204 -26.94 -17.50 -9.44
CA ALA A 204 -25.72 -17.19 -10.19
C ALA A 204 -24.53 -18.00 -9.66
N PHE A 205 -24.43 -18.15 -8.34
CA PHE A 205 -23.39 -18.99 -7.73
C PHE A 205 -23.53 -20.46 -8.13
N ALA A 206 -24.74 -21.03 -8.13
CA ALA A 206 -24.96 -22.42 -8.52
C ALA A 206 -24.48 -22.69 -9.96
N GLU A 207 -24.78 -21.79 -10.89
CA GLU A 207 -24.33 -21.86 -12.28
C GLU A 207 -22.81 -21.75 -12.38
N ALA A 208 -22.21 -20.73 -11.77
CA ALA A 208 -20.76 -20.51 -11.80
C ALA A 208 -19.98 -21.69 -11.17
N LEU A 209 -20.46 -22.20 -10.03
CA LEU A 209 -19.89 -23.36 -9.35
C LEU A 209 -19.96 -24.61 -10.23
N GLN A 210 -21.09 -24.86 -10.89
CA GLN A 210 -21.25 -26.00 -11.78
C GLN A 210 -20.29 -25.93 -12.98
N VAL A 211 -20.12 -24.75 -13.59
CA VAL A 211 -19.18 -24.54 -14.69
C VAL A 211 -17.74 -24.81 -14.22
N PHE A 212 -17.34 -24.21 -13.11
CA PHE A 212 -16.00 -24.34 -12.56
C PHE A 212 -15.66 -25.79 -12.18
N LEU A 213 -16.54 -26.49 -11.47
CA LEU A 213 -16.33 -27.88 -11.07
C LEU A 213 -16.32 -28.84 -12.26
N ASN A 214 -17.12 -28.57 -13.30
CA ASN A 214 -17.05 -29.35 -14.53
C ASN A 214 -15.71 -29.18 -15.24
N GLU A 215 -15.16 -27.97 -15.31
CA GLU A 215 -13.83 -27.75 -15.86
C GLU A 215 -12.76 -28.48 -15.05
N LEU A 216 -12.78 -28.37 -13.71
CA LEU A 216 -11.83 -29.05 -12.82
C LEU A 216 -11.84 -30.57 -13.03
N ARG A 217 -13.03 -31.18 -12.95
CA ARG A 217 -13.16 -32.64 -13.00
C ARG A 217 -13.01 -33.21 -14.40
N SER A 218 -12.89 -32.38 -15.44
CA SER A 218 -12.66 -32.81 -16.83
C SER A 218 -11.28 -32.40 -17.36
N SER A 219 -10.38 -31.96 -16.49
CA SER A 219 -9.03 -31.51 -16.86
C SER A 219 -7.98 -32.54 -16.48
N ALA A 220 -7.17 -33.00 -17.44
CA ALA A 220 -6.05 -33.91 -17.22
C ALA A 220 -4.81 -33.18 -16.68
N PHE A 221 -4.87 -32.74 -15.42
CA PHE A 221 -3.76 -32.01 -14.78
C PHE A 221 -2.50 -32.86 -14.69
N ASN A 222 -2.60 -34.12 -14.29
CA ASN A 222 -1.46 -35.04 -14.29
C ASN A 222 -0.97 -35.44 -15.71
N GLY A 223 -1.78 -35.17 -16.74
CA GLY A 223 -1.49 -35.48 -18.15
C GLY A 223 -2.14 -36.77 -18.64
N GLU A 224 -2.86 -37.50 -17.78
CA GLU A 224 -3.44 -38.81 -18.09
C GLU A 224 -4.94 -38.85 -17.76
N SER A 225 -5.34 -38.39 -16.58
CA SER A 225 -6.69 -38.54 -16.04
C SER A 225 -7.17 -37.29 -15.32
N ALA A 226 -8.48 -37.19 -15.14
CA ALA A 226 -9.08 -36.13 -14.34
C ALA A 226 -8.87 -36.37 -12.83
N PRO A 227 -8.74 -35.31 -12.02
CA PRO A 227 -8.50 -35.44 -10.60
C PRO A 227 -9.73 -35.93 -9.83
N LYS A 228 -9.52 -36.57 -8.68
CA LYS A 228 -10.56 -36.78 -7.66
C LYS A 228 -10.86 -35.42 -7.02
N VAL A 229 -12.10 -34.93 -7.10
CA VAL A 229 -12.50 -33.62 -6.56
C VAL A 229 -13.37 -33.79 -5.32
N VAL A 230 -13.02 -33.10 -4.24
CA VAL A 230 -13.82 -33.01 -3.02
C VAL A 230 -14.08 -31.54 -2.70
N LEU A 231 -15.35 -31.16 -2.68
CA LEU A 231 -15.82 -29.84 -2.32
C LEU A 231 -16.05 -29.75 -0.81
N LEU A 232 -15.47 -28.76 -0.16
CA LEU A 232 -15.68 -28.45 1.25
C LEU A 232 -16.67 -27.29 1.35
N SER A 233 -17.69 -27.42 2.20
CA SER A 233 -18.53 -26.27 2.54
C SER A 233 -17.71 -25.15 3.20
N PRO A 234 -18.22 -23.90 3.26
CA PRO A 234 -17.74 -22.93 4.23
C PRO A 234 -17.81 -23.48 5.66
N ILE A 235 -17.01 -22.93 6.55
CA ILE A 235 -17.26 -23.05 8.00
C ILE A 235 -18.38 -22.09 8.41
N ALA A 236 -18.98 -22.31 9.57
CA ALA A 236 -19.83 -21.30 10.19
C ALA A 236 -18.99 -20.10 10.66
N ASN A 237 -19.63 -18.93 10.71
CA ASN A 237 -19.10 -17.78 11.41
C ASN A 237 -19.51 -17.83 12.89
N GLU A 238 -18.65 -17.26 13.73
CA GLU A 238 -18.75 -17.26 15.18
C GLU A 238 -19.13 -15.87 15.69
N ARG A 239 -19.75 -15.81 16.87
CA ARG A 239 -19.89 -14.56 17.63
C ARG A 239 -18.67 -14.41 18.51
N VAL A 240 -17.86 -13.39 18.25
CA VAL A 240 -16.73 -12.99 19.10
C VAL A 240 -16.97 -11.60 19.65
N ASP A 241 -16.11 -11.15 20.57
CA ASP A 241 -16.21 -9.79 21.11
C ASP A 241 -16.18 -8.74 19.99
N GLY A 242 -17.05 -7.73 20.08
CA GLY A 242 -17.22 -6.69 19.06
C GLY A 242 -17.83 -7.13 17.71
N VAL A 243 -17.89 -8.42 17.38
CA VAL A 243 -18.31 -8.91 16.05
C VAL A 243 -19.30 -10.08 16.15
N ASP A 244 -20.57 -9.83 15.87
CA ASP A 244 -21.60 -10.87 15.74
C ASP A 244 -21.67 -11.44 14.31
N ALA A 245 -20.55 -12.00 13.83
CA ALA A 245 -20.44 -12.52 12.47
C ALA A 245 -21.41 -13.69 12.20
N ALA A 246 -21.73 -14.46 13.25
CA ALA A 246 -22.73 -15.53 13.21
C ALA A 246 -24.11 -15.01 12.78
N ALA A 247 -24.62 -13.98 13.46
CA ALA A 247 -25.92 -13.39 13.14
C ALA A 247 -25.95 -12.73 11.75
N LEU A 248 -24.83 -12.14 11.33
CA LEU A 248 -24.72 -11.49 10.03
C LEU A 248 -24.74 -12.49 8.85
N ASN A 249 -24.11 -13.66 9.01
CA ASN A 249 -23.69 -14.45 7.84
C ASN A 249 -24.22 -15.89 7.80
N ASN A 250 -24.50 -16.54 8.95
CA ASN A 250 -24.73 -17.99 8.97
C ASN A 250 -25.94 -18.44 8.16
N SER A 251 -27.00 -17.62 8.06
CA SER A 251 -28.16 -17.94 7.21
C SER A 251 -27.79 -18.00 5.71
N ASN A 252 -26.90 -17.12 5.26
CA ASN A 252 -26.43 -17.13 3.88
C ASN A 252 -25.48 -18.32 3.66
N LEU A 253 -24.54 -18.54 4.59
CA LEU A 253 -23.58 -19.65 4.52
C LEU A 253 -24.28 -21.02 4.49
N GLU A 254 -25.37 -21.20 5.24
CA GLU A 254 -26.21 -22.41 5.21
C GLU A 254 -26.83 -22.61 3.81
N THR A 255 -27.43 -21.56 3.25
CA THR A 255 -28.01 -21.58 1.90
C THR A 255 -26.99 -21.96 0.83
N TYR A 256 -25.79 -21.39 0.90
CA TYR A 256 -24.72 -21.65 -0.06
C TYR A 256 -24.11 -23.05 0.13
N THR A 257 -24.05 -23.54 1.38
CA THR A 257 -23.68 -24.93 1.71
C THR A 257 -24.65 -25.93 1.06
N GLU A 258 -25.95 -25.66 1.09
CA GLU A 258 -26.95 -26.51 0.43
C GLU A 258 -26.77 -26.52 -1.10
N ILE A 259 -26.53 -25.36 -1.71
CA ILE A 259 -26.27 -25.26 -3.16
C ILE A 259 -25.05 -26.11 -3.52
N MET A 260 -23.96 -25.96 -2.76
CA MET A 260 -22.73 -26.73 -2.97
C MET A 260 -22.95 -28.24 -2.83
N SER A 261 -23.73 -28.66 -1.83
CA SER A 261 -24.07 -30.07 -1.62
C SER A 261 -24.83 -30.66 -2.81
N ARG A 262 -25.84 -29.94 -3.32
CA ARG A 262 -26.63 -30.38 -4.48
C ARG A 262 -25.78 -30.43 -5.75
N THR A 263 -25.00 -29.38 -6.03
CA THR A 263 -24.10 -29.36 -7.19
C THR A 263 -23.07 -30.48 -7.14
N ALA A 264 -22.50 -30.77 -5.97
CA ALA A 264 -21.57 -31.88 -5.81
C ALA A 264 -22.23 -33.25 -6.06
N ALA A 265 -23.46 -33.45 -5.59
CA ALA A 265 -24.24 -34.65 -5.86
C ALA A 265 -24.58 -34.80 -7.36
N ASP A 266 -25.03 -33.73 -8.02
CA ASP A 266 -25.35 -33.71 -9.45
C ASP A 266 -24.12 -34.01 -10.32
N LEU A 267 -22.94 -33.56 -9.88
CA LEU A 267 -21.67 -33.84 -10.54
C LEU A 267 -21.01 -35.14 -10.07
N GLU A 268 -21.58 -35.88 -9.12
CA GLU A 268 -20.99 -37.12 -8.59
C GLU A 268 -19.53 -36.93 -8.09
N ILE A 269 -19.26 -35.82 -7.40
CA ILE A 269 -17.98 -35.53 -6.73
C ILE A 269 -18.14 -35.60 -5.21
N GLY A 270 -17.02 -35.64 -4.48
CA GLY A 270 -17.04 -35.67 -3.02
C GLY A 270 -17.55 -34.35 -2.44
N PHE A 271 -18.35 -34.41 -1.37
CA PHE A 271 -18.76 -33.24 -0.61
C PHE A 271 -18.57 -33.49 0.89
N ILE A 272 -17.93 -32.53 1.57
CA ILE A 272 -17.77 -32.56 3.02
C ILE A 272 -18.39 -31.30 3.61
N ASP A 273 -19.41 -31.52 4.44
CA ASP A 273 -20.04 -30.49 5.23
C ASP A 273 -19.24 -30.24 6.52
N VAL A 274 -18.58 -29.08 6.56
CA VAL A 274 -17.92 -28.55 7.76
C VAL A 274 -18.71 -27.40 8.38
N PHE A 275 -19.74 -26.88 7.71
CA PHE A 275 -20.56 -25.76 8.18
C PHE A 275 -21.34 -26.16 9.44
N HIS A 276 -22.17 -27.21 9.36
CA HIS A 276 -23.04 -27.57 10.49
C HIS A 276 -22.26 -28.03 11.73
N PRO A 277 -21.18 -28.84 11.62
CA PRO A 277 -20.38 -29.21 12.78
C PRO A 277 -19.64 -28.02 13.41
N THR A 278 -19.13 -27.08 12.61
CA THR A 278 -18.48 -25.87 13.16
C THR A 278 -19.48 -24.93 13.80
N ARG A 279 -20.68 -24.76 13.23
CA ARG A 279 -21.79 -24.01 13.84
C ARG A 279 -22.09 -24.50 15.25
N ASN A 280 -22.27 -25.81 15.41
CA ASN A 280 -22.53 -26.41 16.73
C ASN A 280 -21.35 -26.20 17.70
N ALA A 281 -20.11 -26.31 17.23
CA ALA A 281 -18.94 -26.07 18.08
C ALA A 281 -18.82 -24.61 18.53
N MET A 282 -19.12 -23.66 17.65
CA MET A 282 -19.07 -22.21 17.90
C MET A 282 -20.25 -21.69 18.74
N GLU A 283 -21.31 -22.50 18.92
CA GLU A 283 -22.39 -22.21 19.87
C GLU A 283 -22.01 -22.55 21.33
N SER A 284 -20.94 -23.32 21.55
CA SER A 284 -20.52 -23.75 22.89
C SER A 284 -19.85 -22.61 23.68
N PRO A 285 -20.27 -22.33 24.92
CA PRO A 285 -19.55 -21.39 25.77
C PRO A 285 -18.20 -21.98 26.19
N GLY A 286 -17.10 -21.25 26.04
CA GLY A 286 -15.83 -21.61 26.67
C GLY A 286 -14.55 -21.15 25.96
N THR A 287 -14.52 -21.14 24.62
CA THR A 287 -13.36 -20.65 23.84
C THR A 287 -13.79 -20.30 22.43
N ASP A 288 -13.42 -19.10 21.96
CA ASP A 288 -13.59 -18.71 20.56
C ASP A 288 -12.69 -19.57 19.65
N LEU A 289 -13.22 -20.03 18.53
CA LEU A 289 -12.50 -20.81 17.50
C LEU A 289 -11.98 -19.94 16.36
N THR A 290 -12.37 -18.67 16.33
CA THR A 290 -11.96 -17.67 15.36
C THR A 290 -11.25 -16.49 16.03
N ILE A 291 -10.51 -15.70 15.26
CA ILE A 291 -9.88 -14.46 15.75
C ILE A 291 -10.76 -13.21 15.57
N ASN A 292 -11.80 -13.29 14.75
CA ASN A 292 -12.63 -12.14 14.36
C ASN A 292 -14.05 -12.53 13.93
N GLY A 293 -14.49 -13.75 14.24
CA GLY A 293 -15.79 -14.29 13.82
C GLY A 293 -15.79 -15.05 12.49
N SER A 294 -14.74 -14.96 11.66
CA SER A 294 -14.69 -15.68 10.36
C SER A 294 -13.37 -16.43 10.08
N HIS A 295 -12.24 -15.99 10.64
CA HIS A 295 -10.95 -16.67 10.42
C HIS A 295 -10.58 -17.54 11.62
N LEU A 296 -10.37 -18.83 11.38
CA LEU A 296 -10.00 -19.78 12.43
C LEU A 296 -8.67 -19.41 13.10
N ASN A 297 -8.63 -19.61 14.42
CA ASN A 297 -7.40 -19.65 15.21
C ASN A 297 -6.81 -21.09 15.22
N ASP A 298 -5.79 -21.35 16.03
CA ASP A 298 -5.15 -22.67 16.12
C ASP A 298 -6.15 -23.78 16.50
N ALA A 299 -6.95 -23.57 17.55
CA ALA A 299 -7.97 -24.54 17.98
C ALA A 299 -9.05 -24.75 16.91
N GLY A 300 -9.45 -23.68 16.22
CA GLY A 300 -10.35 -23.73 15.07
C GLY A 300 -9.81 -24.61 13.93
N TYR A 301 -8.53 -24.44 13.56
CA TYR A 301 -7.91 -25.26 12.51
C TYR A 301 -7.71 -26.73 12.91
N GLN A 302 -7.45 -27.01 14.19
CA GLN A 302 -7.46 -28.38 14.70
C GLN A 302 -8.84 -29.03 14.53
N LEU A 303 -9.91 -28.34 14.92
CA LEU A 303 -11.28 -28.84 14.73
C LEU A 303 -11.61 -29.05 13.25
N PHE A 304 -11.42 -28.03 12.41
CA PHE A 304 -11.67 -28.08 10.97
C PHE A 304 -10.96 -29.28 10.33
N SER A 305 -9.68 -29.46 10.64
CA SER A 305 -8.86 -30.53 10.07
C SER A 305 -9.35 -31.92 10.47
N ARG A 306 -9.81 -32.11 11.72
CA ARG A 306 -10.44 -33.37 12.18
C ARG A 306 -11.77 -33.64 11.48
N LEU A 307 -12.58 -32.61 11.23
CA LEU A 307 -13.85 -32.72 10.52
C LEU A 307 -13.63 -33.13 9.06
N VAL A 308 -12.70 -32.47 8.37
CA VAL A 308 -12.33 -32.81 6.99
C VAL A 308 -11.77 -34.23 6.91
N PHE A 309 -10.86 -34.61 7.81
CA PHE A 309 -10.33 -35.98 7.86
C PHE A 309 -11.44 -37.04 8.02
N ARG A 310 -12.37 -36.81 8.95
CA ARG A 310 -13.51 -37.71 9.16
C ARG A 310 -14.41 -37.78 7.93
N GLY A 311 -14.64 -36.66 7.25
CA GLY A 311 -15.37 -36.63 5.99
C GLY A 311 -14.66 -37.40 4.87
N LEU A 312 -13.34 -37.26 4.77
CA LEU A 312 -12.55 -37.93 3.73
C LEU A 312 -12.46 -39.44 3.93
N PHE A 313 -12.32 -39.93 5.16
CA PHE A 313 -11.98 -41.34 5.42
C PHE A 313 -13.01 -42.11 6.24
N HIS A 314 -14.06 -41.46 6.75
CA HIS A 314 -15.04 -42.04 7.68
C HIS A 314 -14.40 -42.63 8.95
N GLU A 315 -13.26 -42.09 9.35
CA GLU A 315 -12.47 -42.51 10.50
C GLU A 315 -12.29 -41.36 11.50
N SER A 316 -11.95 -41.70 12.75
CA SER A 316 -11.58 -40.68 13.73
C SER A 316 -10.16 -40.20 13.46
N ALA A 317 -9.95 -38.88 13.44
CA ALA A 317 -8.63 -38.29 13.23
C ALA A 317 -7.67 -38.64 14.38
N PRO A 318 -6.46 -39.15 14.09
CA PRO A 318 -5.43 -39.35 15.11
C PRO A 318 -4.89 -38.01 15.64
N THR A 319 -4.15 -38.06 16.74
CA THR A 319 -3.39 -36.90 17.25
C THR A 319 -2.22 -36.61 16.33
N VAL A 320 -2.05 -35.34 15.93
CA VAL A 320 -0.95 -34.89 15.09
C VAL A 320 0.31 -34.69 15.95
N PRO A 321 1.44 -35.35 15.62
CA PRO A 321 2.74 -35.07 16.24
C PRO A 321 3.24 -33.65 15.89
N GLU A 322 3.79 -32.96 16.88
CA GLU A 322 4.23 -31.56 16.72
C GLU A 322 5.45 -31.43 15.79
N ASP A 323 6.39 -32.38 15.84
CA ASP A 323 7.55 -32.43 14.96
C ASP A 323 7.16 -32.59 13.48
N LEU A 324 6.20 -33.46 13.19
CA LEU A 324 5.60 -33.60 11.86
C LEU A 324 4.95 -32.29 11.40
N ARG A 325 4.15 -31.67 12.28
CA ARG A 325 3.46 -30.42 11.99
C ARG A 325 4.43 -29.29 11.67
N GLN A 326 5.51 -29.14 12.43
CA GLN A 326 6.52 -28.10 12.21
C GLN A 326 7.25 -28.27 10.87
N VAL A 327 7.60 -29.51 10.47
CA VAL A 327 8.20 -29.76 9.15
C VAL A 327 7.21 -29.43 8.02
N ILE A 328 5.91 -29.72 8.20
CA ILE A 328 4.86 -29.35 7.24
C ILE A 328 4.72 -27.83 7.13
N VAL A 329 4.70 -27.10 8.24
CA VAL A 329 4.63 -25.63 8.23
C VAL A 329 5.86 -25.04 7.53
N ASP A 330 7.06 -25.57 7.79
CA ASP A 330 8.27 -25.15 7.07
C ASP A 330 8.18 -25.46 5.56
N LYS A 331 7.72 -26.66 5.18
CA LYS A 331 7.47 -27.03 3.78
C LYS A 331 6.50 -26.06 3.11
N ASN A 332 5.39 -25.76 3.77
CA ASN A 332 4.37 -24.84 3.27
C ASN A 332 4.94 -23.44 3.06
N ARG A 333 5.75 -22.94 4.00
CA ARG A 333 6.45 -21.66 3.87
C ARG A 333 7.38 -21.63 2.65
N GLN A 334 8.20 -22.67 2.44
CA GLN A 334 9.09 -22.71 1.26
C GLN A 334 8.29 -22.81 -0.05
N TYR A 335 7.20 -23.60 -0.06
CA TYR A 335 6.33 -23.69 -1.24
C TYR A 335 5.58 -22.38 -1.50
N PHE A 336 5.13 -21.65 -0.48
CA PHE A 336 4.50 -20.35 -0.65
C PHE A 336 5.45 -19.35 -1.32
N ARG A 337 6.73 -19.34 -0.93
CA ARG A 337 7.77 -18.54 -1.59
C ARG A 337 8.01 -18.94 -3.05
N ARG A 338 7.66 -20.18 -3.43
CA ARG A 338 7.68 -20.65 -4.82
C ARG A 338 6.39 -20.31 -5.59
N TYR A 339 5.24 -20.49 -4.96
CA TYR A 339 3.93 -20.30 -5.60
C TYR A 339 3.60 -18.82 -5.74
N ARG A 340 3.69 -18.07 -4.64
CA ARG A 340 3.39 -16.65 -4.54
C ARG A 340 4.60 -15.91 -3.91
N PRO A 341 5.73 -15.82 -4.63
CA PRO A 341 6.88 -15.07 -4.13
C PRO A 341 6.52 -13.61 -3.91
N LEU A 342 7.17 -12.99 -2.94
CA LEU A 342 7.24 -11.53 -2.88
C LEU A 342 7.86 -10.98 -4.18
N ASN A 343 7.51 -9.77 -4.60
CA ASN A 343 7.97 -9.14 -5.83
C ASN A 343 7.55 -9.89 -7.11
N THR A 344 6.34 -10.45 -7.19
CA THR A 344 5.89 -11.16 -8.42
C THR A 344 5.94 -10.28 -9.69
N PHE A 345 5.95 -8.95 -9.58
CA PHE A 345 6.15 -8.05 -10.73
C PHE A 345 7.55 -8.22 -11.37
N TYR A 346 8.53 -8.68 -10.60
CA TYR A 346 9.87 -9.09 -11.07
C TYR A 346 9.92 -10.55 -11.52
N TYR A 347 9.00 -11.39 -11.07
CA TYR A 347 8.92 -12.78 -11.50
C TYR A 347 8.15 -12.92 -12.82
N THR A 348 6.85 -12.63 -12.82
CA THR A 348 5.97 -12.76 -14.00
C THR A 348 5.65 -11.45 -14.70
N GLY A 349 5.71 -10.34 -13.95
CA GLY A 349 5.28 -9.02 -14.42
C GLY A 349 6.27 -8.28 -15.31
N GLY A 350 6.14 -6.96 -15.33
CA GLY A 350 6.84 -6.08 -16.27
C GLY A 350 8.36 -6.01 -16.09
N ARG A 351 8.90 -6.44 -14.94
CA ARG A 351 10.35 -6.42 -14.63
C ARG A 351 11.02 -7.80 -14.76
N SER A 352 10.32 -8.79 -15.30
CA SER A 352 10.80 -10.18 -15.45
C SER A 352 12.00 -10.38 -16.38
N LYS A 353 12.25 -9.48 -17.34
CA LYS A 353 13.21 -9.73 -18.44
C LYS A 353 14.66 -9.33 -18.16
N THR A 354 14.91 -8.29 -17.37
CA THR A 354 16.27 -7.78 -17.15
C THR A 354 16.89 -8.43 -15.91
N TYR A 355 16.56 -7.92 -14.72
CA TYR A 355 17.03 -8.48 -13.45
C TYR A 355 16.17 -9.65 -12.97
N GLY A 356 14.86 -9.61 -13.25
CA GLY A 356 13.90 -10.63 -12.81
C GLY A 356 14.29 -12.07 -13.15
N TYR A 357 14.88 -12.29 -14.33
CA TYR A 357 15.31 -13.62 -14.77
C TYR A 357 16.32 -14.27 -13.81
N LEU A 358 17.39 -13.57 -13.47
CA LEU A 358 18.48 -14.10 -12.63
C LEU A 358 18.21 -13.94 -11.13
N ASP A 359 17.33 -13.01 -10.75
CA ASP A 359 16.93 -12.85 -9.36
C ASP A 359 15.92 -13.94 -8.97
N PHE A 360 14.94 -14.28 -9.81
CA PHE A 360 13.82 -15.13 -9.41
C PHE A 360 13.90 -16.56 -9.91
N LEU A 361 14.23 -16.84 -11.18
CA LEU A 361 14.13 -18.22 -11.69
C LEU A 361 15.08 -19.22 -11.00
N PRO A 362 16.34 -18.87 -10.71
CA PRO A 362 17.20 -19.72 -9.86
C PRO A 362 16.63 -19.91 -8.45
N ALA A 363 16.01 -18.87 -7.87
CA ALA A 363 15.40 -18.96 -6.55
C ALA A 363 14.18 -19.89 -6.57
N MET A 364 13.35 -19.81 -7.60
CA MET A 364 12.17 -20.68 -7.78
C MET A 364 12.58 -22.15 -7.86
N ARG A 365 13.61 -22.49 -8.65
CA ARG A 365 14.19 -23.84 -8.67
C ARG A 365 14.60 -24.29 -7.26
N ASN A 366 15.33 -23.44 -6.54
CA ASN A 366 15.85 -23.81 -5.23
C ASN A 366 14.72 -23.98 -4.20
N PHE A 367 13.68 -23.15 -4.21
CA PHE A 367 12.50 -23.35 -3.35
C PHE A 367 11.73 -24.64 -3.69
N GLU A 368 11.67 -25.06 -4.95
CA GLU A 368 11.12 -26.37 -5.33
C GLU A 368 11.93 -27.53 -4.74
N ILE A 369 13.26 -27.45 -4.78
CA ILE A 369 14.15 -28.46 -4.18
C ILE A 369 13.98 -28.48 -2.66
N MET A 370 13.98 -27.32 -2.00
CA MET A 370 13.75 -27.21 -0.55
C MET A 370 12.41 -27.84 -0.16
N THR A 371 11.34 -27.57 -0.92
CA THR A 371 10.01 -28.16 -0.72
C THR A 371 10.09 -29.69 -0.83
N THR A 372 10.78 -30.20 -1.85
CA THR A 372 10.94 -31.65 -2.09
C THR A 372 11.74 -32.34 -0.96
N ASN A 373 12.79 -31.70 -0.46
CA ASN A 373 13.58 -32.22 0.68
C ASN A 373 12.69 -32.36 1.93
N ARG A 374 11.78 -31.41 2.15
CA ARG A 374 10.82 -31.44 3.25
C ARG A 374 9.71 -32.46 3.05
N ASP A 375 9.21 -32.64 1.82
CA ASP A 375 8.30 -33.75 1.51
C ASP A 375 8.94 -35.11 1.85
N ALA A 376 10.21 -35.33 1.48
CA ALA A 376 10.94 -36.54 1.83
C ALA A 376 11.07 -36.73 3.35
N ARG A 377 11.37 -35.64 4.07
CA ARG A 377 11.45 -35.62 5.54
C ARG A 377 10.12 -36.01 6.19
N ILE A 378 9.01 -35.51 5.65
CA ILE A 378 7.65 -35.83 6.10
C ILE A 378 7.35 -37.31 5.90
N TRP A 379 7.69 -37.88 4.73
CA TRP A 379 7.52 -39.31 4.47
C TRP A 379 8.32 -40.17 5.45
N ASP A 380 9.58 -39.82 5.70
CA ASP A 380 10.41 -40.55 6.65
C ASP A 380 9.83 -40.52 8.08
N LEU A 381 9.28 -39.38 8.50
CA LEU A 381 8.60 -39.25 9.80
C LEU A 381 7.36 -40.15 9.91
N VAL A 382 6.47 -40.14 8.91
CA VAL A 382 5.24 -40.96 8.94
C VAL A 382 5.50 -42.44 8.69
N GLU A 383 6.60 -42.80 8.02
CA GLU A 383 7.10 -44.18 7.89
C GLU A 383 7.81 -44.67 9.18
N GLY A 384 7.97 -43.81 10.20
CA GLY A 384 8.57 -44.14 11.49
C GLY A 384 10.09 -44.30 11.47
N LYS A 385 10.77 -43.68 10.50
CA LYS A 385 12.24 -43.68 10.43
C LYS A 385 12.82 -42.69 11.44
N ASP A 386 14.02 -42.99 11.93
CA ASP A 386 14.80 -42.02 12.70
C ASP A 386 15.41 -41.00 11.78
N VAL A 387 15.24 -39.75 12.15
CA VAL A 387 15.32 -38.62 11.25
C VAL A 387 15.76 -37.45 12.13
N SER A 388 16.95 -37.60 12.71
CA SER A 388 17.56 -36.65 13.64
C SER A 388 18.34 -35.56 12.91
N GLY A 389 18.33 -34.33 13.42
CA GLY A 389 19.13 -33.22 12.90
C GLY A 389 18.39 -32.28 11.93
N PRO A 390 19.08 -31.24 11.44
CA PRO A 390 18.51 -30.25 10.52
C PRO A 390 18.15 -30.88 9.17
N ILE A 391 17.22 -30.27 8.46
CA ILE A 391 16.85 -30.68 7.09
C ILE A 391 18.05 -30.47 6.17
N ASP A 392 18.37 -31.47 5.34
CA ASP A 392 19.51 -31.43 4.43
C ASP A 392 19.14 -30.70 3.13
N ASP A 393 19.54 -29.43 3.04
CA ASP A 393 19.48 -28.61 1.83
C ASP A 393 20.86 -28.47 1.14
N SER A 394 21.82 -29.37 1.40
CA SER A 394 23.15 -29.34 0.74
C SER A 394 23.10 -29.61 -0.77
N ASN A 395 21.96 -30.12 -1.27
CA ASN A 395 21.72 -30.36 -2.70
C ASN A 395 21.33 -29.10 -3.48
N LEU A 396 21.18 -27.93 -2.83
CA LEU A 396 20.79 -26.70 -3.50
C LEU A 396 21.90 -26.23 -4.45
N PRO A 397 21.60 -26.03 -5.75
CA PRO A 397 22.57 -25.45 -6.66
C PRO A 397 22.83 -23.99 -6.30
N VAL A 398 24.08 -23.57 -6.48
CA VAL A 398 24.53 -22.19 -6.21
C VAL A 398 23.74 -21.20 -7.08
N MET A 399 23.36 -20.08 -6.48
CA MET A 399 22.73 -18.97 -7.20
C MET A 399 23.75 -18.31 -8.14
N PRO A 400 23.39 -17.97 -9.40
CA PRO A 400 24.32 -17.34 -10.33
C PRO A 400 24.75 -15.94 -9.86
N ASP A 401 25.82 -15.39 -10.42
CA ASP A 401 26.23 -14.01 -10.16
C ASP A 401 25.19 -13.01 -10.66
N THR A 402 25.11 -11.85 -9.99
CA THR A 402 24.19 -10.77 -10.36
C THR A 402 24.81 -9.84 -11.40
N LYS A 403 23.96 -9.21 -12.21
CA LYS A 403 24.39 -8.16 -13.13
C LYS A 403 24.72 -6.87 -12.37
N GLN A 404 26.00 -6.50 -12.31
CA GLN A 404 26.49 -5.27 -11.67
C GLN A 404 26.99 -4.23 -12.69
N SER A 405 26.15 -3.86 -13.67
CA SER A 405 26.57 -3.00 -14.79
C SER A 405 26.78 -1.51 -14.44
N ARG A 406 26.36 -1.06 -13.24
CA ARG A 406 26.43 0.33 -12.78
C ARG A 406 27.26 0.45 -11.50
N GLY A 407 27.95 1.58 -11.33
CA GLY A 407 28.68 1.91 -10.11
C GLY A 407 27.74 2.09 -8.91
N ALA A 408 28.30 2.04 -7.71
CA ALA A 408 27.62 2.31 -6.44
C ALA A 408 28.29 3.51 -5.76
N ASN A 409 27.54 4.25 -4.94
CA ASN A 409 28.13 5.32 -4.16
C ASN A 409 29.09 4.73 -3.10
N GLN A 410 29.89 5.58 -2.48
CA GLN A 410 30.70 5.16 -1.33
C GLN A 410 29.91 5.34 -0.05
N TRP A 411 30.11 4.40 0.87
CA TRP A 411 29.65 4.55 2.26
C TRP A 411 30.48 5.66 2.95
N MET A 412 29.84 6.40 3.85
CA MET A 412 30.39 7.47 4.68
C MET A 412 29.96 7.22 6.11
N SER A 413 30.81 7.54 7.08
CA SER A 413 30.42 7.55 8.50
C SER A 413 29.36 8.61 8.76
N ALA A 414 28.68 8.52 9.91
CA ALA A 414 27.75 9.57 10.31
C ALA A 414 28.44 10.95 10.41
N GLU A 415 29.67 11.02 10.93
CA GLU A 415 30.41 12.28 11.02
C GLU A 415 30.67 12.90 9.63
N ASP A 416 31.01 12.09 8.63
CA ASP A 416 31.28 12.57 7.27
C ASP A 416 29.99 12.90 6.50
N GLU A 417 28.90 12.16 6.74
CA GLU A 417 27.58 12.49 6.21
C GLU A 417 27.09 13.85 6.73
N LEU A 418 27.26 14.12 8.02
CA LEU A 418 26.91 15.41 8.61
C LEU A 418 27.68 16.58 7.96
N LYS A 419 28.95 16.37 7.59
CA LYS A 419 29.75 17.36 6.84
C LYS A 419 29.24 17.56 5.40
N ALA A 420 28.54 16.58 4.84
CA ALA A 420 27.95 16.66 3.51
C ALA A 420 26.62 17.42 3.48
N PHE A 421 26.00 17.68 4.64
CA PHE A 421 24.77 18.46 4.75
C PHE A 421 24.99 19.95 4.56
N GLU A 422 24.11 20.57 3.78
CA GLU A 422 23.84 22.00 3.79
C GLU A 422 22.58 22.22 4.64
N VAL A 423 22.76 22.82 5.82
CA VAL A 423 21.69 23.01 6.81
C VAL A 423 21.22 24.47 6.81
N ASP A 424 19.92 24.69 6.88
CA ASP A 424 19.34 26.03 7.05
C ASP A 424 19.93 26.70 8.31
N PRO A 425 20.40 27.96 8.21
CA PRO A 425 21.15 28.61 9.30
C PRO A 425 20.37 28.75 10.61
N ARG A 426 19.03 28.68 10.57
CA ARG A 426 18.16 28.72 11.76
C ARG A 426 18.23 27.45 12.60
N PHE A 427 18.78 26.36 12.07
CA PHE A 427 18.76 25.04 12.69
C PHE A 427 20.15 24.49 12.95
N GLU A 428 20.20 23.52 13.85
CA GLU A 428 21.34 22.66 14.13
C GLU A 428 20.91 21.20 13.96
N VAL A 429 21.80 20.40 13.37
CA VAL A 429 21.60 18.97 13.12
C VAL A 429 22.66 18.19 13.88
N SER A 430 22.24 17.17 14.63
CA SER A 430 23.13 16.24 15.32
C SER A 430 22.69 14.80 15.05
N LEU A 431 23.61 13.84 15.17
CA LEU A 431 23.25 12.43 15.17
C LEU A 431 22.56 12.11 16.51
N PHE A 432 21.35 11.54 16.47
CA PHE A 432 20.67 11.04 17.66
C PHE A 432 21.08 9.59 17.93
N ALA A 433 21.00 8.74 16.90
CA ALA A 433 21.37 7.33 16.94
C ALA A 433 21.89 6.91 15.56
N GLY A 434 22.86 6.00 15.51
CA GLY A 434 23.41 5.49 14.25
C GLY A 434 23.90 4.05 14.37
N GLU A 435 24.04 3.40 13.22
CA GLU A 435 24.45 2.00 13.10
C GLU A 435 25.79 1.69 13.79
N GLU A 436 26.67 2.68 13.87
CA GLU A 436 28.01 2.55 14.43
C GLU A 436 27.97 2.26 15.94
N GLU A 437 26.92 2.73 16.62
CA GLU A 437 26.68 2.52 18.06
C GLU A 437 25.60 1.47 18.31
N PHE A 438 24.57 1.43 17.46
CA PHE A 438 23.42 0.53 17.59
C PHE A 438 23.24 -0.32 16.33
N PRO A 439 23.88 -1.50 16.24
CA PRO A 439 23.82 -2.36 15.04
C PRO A 439 22.40 -2.82 14.66
N ALA A 440 21.46 -2.84 15.61
CA ALA A 440 20.06 -3.16 15.35
C ALA A 440 19.35 -2.07 14.51
N LEU A 441 19.87 -0.83 14.48
CA LEU A 441 19.37 0.28 13.67
C LEU A 441 19.85 0.17 12.20
N ALA A 442 19.86 -1.03 11.63
CA ALA A 442 20.23 -1.26 10.25
C ALA A 442 19.02 -1.08 9.32
N ALA A 443 19.20 -0.34 8.22
CA ALA A 443 18.18 -0.13 7.20
C ALA A 443 16.81 0.30 7.78
N PRO A 444 16.73 1.40 8.54
CA PRO A 444 15.50 1.86 9.16
C PRO A 444 14.52 2.41 8.12
N ILE A 445 13.23 2.11 8.26
CA ILE A 445 12.17 2.45 7.31
C ILE A 445 11.21 3.49 7.89
N GLN A 446 10.77 3.31 9.12
CA GLN A 446 9.78 4.17 9.76
C GLN A 446 10.05 4.33 11.26
N MET A 447 9.66 5.47 11.85
CA MET A 447 9.81 5.70 13.29
C MET A 447 8.55 6.26 13.99
N ARG A 448 8.35 5.93 15.27
CA ARG A 448 7.21 6.38 16.10
C ARG A 448 7.64 6.61 17.54
N TRP A 449 7.00 7.54 18.23
CA TRP A 449 7.17 7.73 19.67
C TRP A 449 6.05 7.04 20.43
N ASP A 450 6.41 6.29 21.48
CA ASP A 450 5.44 5.78 22.43
C ASP A 450 5.03 6.85 23.47
N ASP A 451 4.09 6.50 24.33
CA ASP A 451 3.56 7.33 25.40
C ASP A 451 4.56 7.59 26.55
N GLN A 452 5.63 6.80 26.63
CA GLN A 452 6.76 6.96 27.55
C GLN A 452 7.85 7.87 26.99
N GLY A 453 7.74 8.28 25.72
CA GLY A 453 8.72 9.13 25.05
C GLY A 453 9.95 8.39 24.53
N ARG A 454 9.86 7.08 24.29
CA ARG A 454 10.90 6.28 23.63
C ARG A 454 10.69 6.27 22.13
N LEU A 455 11.77 6.26 21.34
CA LEU A 455 11.70 6.21 19.88
C LEU A 455 11.74 4.77 19.39
N TRP A 456 10.71 4.35 18.68
CA TRP A 456 10.65 3.03 18.03
C TRP A 456 10.96 3.19 16.55
N VAL A 457 11.66 2.21 15.98
CA VAL A 457 12.09 2.20 14.59
C VAL A 457 11.88 0.82 13.98
N SER A 458 11.27 0.75 12.79
CA SER A 458 11.25 -0.48 11.99
C SER A 458 12.51 -0.57 11.13
N CYS A 459 13.18 -1.70 11.19
CA CYS A 459 14.48 -1.95 10.57
C CYS A 459 14.39 -3.19 9.69
N SER A 460 14.77 -3.08 8.40
CA SER A 460 14.67 -4.21 7.46
C SER A 460 15.99 -4.52 6.76
N THR A 461 16.63 -5.61 7.22
CA THR A 461 17.82 -6.18 6.57
C THR A 461 17.47 -7.20 5.50
N THR A 462 16.23 -7.72 5.54
CA THR A 462 15.65 -8.66 4.59
C THR A 462 15.27 -7.98 3.28
N TYR A 463 14.88 -6.71 3.34
CA TYR A 463 14.43 -5.99 2.17
C TYR A 463 15.50 -5.97 1.05
N PRO A 464 15.08 -6.16 -0.22
CA PRO A 464 13.69 -6.23 -0.68
C PRO A 464 13.13 -7.65 -0.86
N HIS A 465 13.87 -8.72 -0.50
CA HIS A 465 13.44 -10.09 -0.81
C HIS A 465 14.16 -11.18 -0.01
N VAL A 466 13.42 -12.22 0.39
CA VAL A 466 13.96 -13.47 0.98
C VAL A 466 14.39 -14.45 -0.12
N TYR A 467 15.64 -14.89 -0.09
CA TYR A 467 16.18 -15.89 -1.01
C TYR A 467 16.35 -17.26 -0.34
N PRO A 468 16.32 -18.37 -1.12
CA PRO A 468 16.50 -19.73 -0.60
C PRO A 468 17.70 -19.86 0.35
N GLY A 469 17.51 -20.59 1.45
CA GLY A 469 18.50 -20.74 2.51
C GLY A 469 18.57 -19.59 3.52
N ASN A 470 17.76 -18.54 3.34
CA ASN A 470 17.63 -17.44 4.30
C ASN A 470 16.19 -17.36 4.84
N GLU A 471 16.05 -16.80 6.03
CA GLU A 471 14.77 -16.46 6.64
C GLU A 471 14.74 -14.94 6.91
N PRO A 472 13.55 -14.31 6.90
CA PRO A 472 13.42 -12.92 7.31
C PRO A 472 13.85 -12.77 8.78
N ASN A 473 14.44 -11.62 9.13
CA ASN A 473 14.84 -11.30 10.50
C ASN A 473 14.80 -9.79 10.74
N ASP A 474 13.76 -9.13 10.22
CA ASP A 474 13.57 -7.71 10.41
C ASP A 474 13.04 -7.42 11.82
N GLN A 475 13.26 -6.20 12.30
CA GLN A 475 13.12 -5.88 13.71
C GLN A 475 12.32 -4.59 13.95
N LEU A 476 11.61 -4.55 15.08
CA LEU A 476 11.19 -3.31 15.74
C LEU A 476 12.15 -3.02 16.89
N VAL A 477 12.86 -1.90 16.79
CA VAL A 477 13.92 -1.49 17.72
C VAL A 477 13.45 -0.29 18.53
N ILE A 478 13.68 -0.29 19.83
CA ILE A 478 13.45 0.82 20.74
C ILE A 478 14.79 1.52 21.00
N ILE A 479 14.82 2.84 20.84
CA ILE A 479 15.96 3.74 21.01
C ILE A 479 15.61 4.78 22.07
N GLU A 480 16.49 4.92 23.07
CA GLU A 480 16.26 5.76 24.25
C GLU A 480 17.44 6.69 24.51
N ASP A 481 17.12 7.90 24.99
CA ASP A 481 18.03 8.90 25.56
C ASP A 481 17.69 8.96 27.06
N THR A 482 18.45 8.24 27.89
CA THR A 482 18.10 8.01 29.30
C THR A 482 18.62 9.11 30.24
N ASP A 483 19.56 9.93 29.79
CA ASP A 483 20.09 11.07 30.54
C ASP A 483 19.58 12.44 30.05
N GLY A 484 18.88 12.48 28.91
CA GLY A 484 18.20 13.63 28.36
C GLY A 484 19.12 14.63 27.66
N ASP A 485 20.35 14.24 27.30
CA ASP A 485 21.36 15.08 26.64
C ASP A 485 21.08 15.34 25.15
N GLY A 486 20.09 14.63 24.57
CA GLY A 486 19.69 14.75 23.18
C GLY A 486 20.40 13.77 22.24
N LYS A 487 21.09 12.76 22.77
CA LYS A 487 21.68 11.61 22.07
C LYS A 487 21.14 10.32 22.69
N ALA A 488 20.89 9.30 21.87
CA ALA A 488 20.51 8.00 22.39
C ALA A 488 21.72 7.29 23.04
N ASP A 489 21.46 6.58 24.15
CA ASP A 489 22.45 5.81 24.92
C ASP A 489 22.06 4.33 25.08
N LYS A 490 20.84 3.96 24.67
CA LYS A 490 20.30 2.60 24.83
C LYS A 490 19.48 2.17 23.62
N SER A 491 19.63 0.90 23.25
CA SER A 491 18.85 0.21 22.22
C SER A 491 18.37 -1.16 22.70
N SER A 492 17.15 -1.54 22.36
CA SER A 492 16.58 -2.86 22.60
C SER A 492 15.68 -3.32 21.44
N VAL A 493 15.46 -4.61 21.29
CA VAL A 493 14.59 -5.19 20.25
C VAL A 493 13.29 -5.63 20.90
N PHE A 494 12.17 -5.05 20.44
CA PHE A 494 10.82 -5.41 20.89
C PHE A 494 10.29 -6.65 20.17
N ALA A 495 10.48 -6.70 18.85
CA ALA A 495 10.06 -7.83 18.03
C ALA A 495 11.11 -8.09 16.95
N ASP A 496 11.37 -9.37 16.70
CA ASP A 496 12.19 -9.89 15.62
C ASP A 496 11.33 -10.81 14.71
N ASP A 497 11.95 -11.53 13.78
CA ASP A 497 11.27 -12.42 12.82
C ASP A 497 10.12 -11.70 12.08
N LEU A 498 10.33 -10.43 11.72
CA LEU A 498 9.41 -9.66 10.90
C LEU A 498 9.79 -9.78 9.43
N HIS A 499 8.78 -9.69 8.56
CA HIS A 499 8.98 -9.72 7.11
C HIS A 499 8.68 -8.35 6.47
N ILE A 500 9.74 -7.56 6.25
CA ILE A 500 9.73 -6.24 5.60
C ILE A 500 8.69 -5.30 6.25
N PRO A 501 8.91 -4.89 7.52
CA PRO A 501 7.99 -4.03 8.26
C PRO A 501 8.06 -2.58 7.77
N LEU A 502 7.34 -2.29 6.70
CA LEU A 502 7.26 -0.96 6.08
C LEU A 502 6.63 0.11 6.98
N SER A 503 5.72 -0.28 7.87
CA SER A 503 5.01 0.64 8.75
C SER A 503 4.51 -0.02 10.03
N PHE A 504 4.39 0.78 11.09
CA PHE A 504 3.77 0.36 12.34
C PHE A 504 3.13 1.53 13.12
N VAL A 505 2.16 1.22 13.98
CA VAL A 505 1.55 2.15 14.95
C VAL A 505 1.13 1.44 16.23
N PHE A 506 1.17 2.17 17.36
CA PHE A 506 0.68 1.69 18.66
C PHE A 506 -0.85 1.70 18.74
N GLY A 507 -1.43 0.74 19.45
CA GLY A 507 -2.85 0.69 19.85
C GLY A 507 -3.21 -0.68 20.44
N ASP A 508 -4.33 -0.78 21.16
CA ASP A 508 -4.79 -1.98 21.89
C ASP A 508 -3.73 -2.55 22.86
N GLY A 509 -2.99 -1.65 23.52
CA GLY A 509 -1.84 -1.98 24.36
C GLY A 509 -0.69 -2.69 23.65
N GLY A 510 -0.65 -2.67 22.32
CA GLY A 510 0.38 -3.31 21.50
C GLY A 510 0.75 -2.48 20.26
N VAL A 511 1.14 -3.17 19.19
CA VAL A 511 1.60 -2.58 17.94
C VAL A 511 0.98 -3.29 16.74
N TYR A 512 0.37 -2.52 15.85
CA TYR A 512 -0.03 -2.96 14.51
C TYR A 512 1.15 -2.76 13.57
N VAL A 513 1.54 -3.81 12.85
CA VAL A 513 2.72 -3.86 11.98
C VAL A 513 2.33 -4.39 10.61
N SER A 514 2.81 -3.75 9.54
CA SER A 514 2.74 -4.33 8.20
C SER A 514 3.73 -5.50 8.08
N GLU A 515 3.30 -6.67 7.61
CA GLU A 515 4.20 -7.77 7.29
C GLU A 515 3.68 -8.44 6.03
N GLU A 516 4.35 -8.42 4.88
CA GLU A 516 3.71 -8.90 3.64
C GLU A 516 3.41 -10.42 3.65
N PRO A 517 2.17 -10.90 3.32
CA PRO A 517 0.93 -10.22 2.86
C PRO A 517 -0.11 -9.87 3.95
N HIS A 518 0.33 -9.76 5.19
CA HIS A 518 -0.40 -9.61 6.43
C HIS A 518 -0.40 -8.18 7.02
N LEU A 519 -1.42 -7.92 7.84
CA LEU A 519 -1.37 -6.95 8.92
C LEU A 519 -1.33 -7.73 10.24
N THR A 520 -0.26 -7.53 11.02
CA THR A 520 0.01 -8.28 12.24
C THR A 520 -0.14 -7.39 13.47
N PHE A 521 -0.66 -7.96 14.54
CA PHE A 521 -0.68 -7.35 15.87
C PHE A 521 0.31 -8.05 16.79
N LEU A 522 1.13 -7.25 17.46
CA LEU A 522 2.16 -7.67 18.42
C LEU A 522 1.88 -7.03 19.77
N LYS A 523 2.05 -7.77 20.86
CA LYS A 523 1.87 -7.24 22.21
C LYS A 523 2.84 -7.90 23.17
N ASP A 524 3.27 -7.13 24.16
CA ASP A 524 4.00 -7.58 25.35
C ASP A 524 2.98 -7.68 26.50
N THR A 525 2.78 -8.86 27.05
CA THR A 525 1.83 -9.09 28.15
C THR A 525 2.45 -9.24 29.53
N ASP A 526 3.79 -9.31 29.62
CA ASP A 526 4.50 -9.49 30.89
C ASP A 526 5.39 -8.29 31.30
N GLY A 527 5.57 -7.33 30.39
CA GLY A 527 6.27 -6.07 30.61
C GLY A 527 7.78 -6.16 30.48
N ASP A 528 8.33 -7.22 29.88
CA ASP A 528 9.77 -7.39 29.67
C ASP A 528 10.33 -6.56 28.49
N GLY A 529 9.44 -5.89 27.75
CA GLY A 529 9.78 -5.09 26.58
C GLY A 529 9.88 -5.90 25.28
N LYS A 530 9.33 -7.12 25.23
CA LYS A 530 9.29 -7.98 24.05
C LYS A 530 7.89 -8.49 23.74
N ALA A 531 7.59 -8.63 22.46
CA ALA A 531 6.32 -9.20 22.04
C ALA A 531 6.25 -10.71 22.35
N ASP A 532 5.28 -11.12 23.17
CA ASP A 532 4.95 -12.51 23.47
C ASP A 532 3.63 -12.96 22.79
N VAL A 533 2.83 -12.00 22.31
CA VAL A 533 1.65 -12.23 21.48
C VAL A 533 1.92 -11.80 20.04
N ARG A 534 1.63 -12.70 19.09
CA ARG A 534 1.64 -12.42 17.65
C ARG A 534 0.36 -12.92 16.99
N LYS A 535 -0.38 -12.02 16.35
CA LYS A 535 -1.65 -12.34 15.66
C LYS A 535 -1.67 -11.76 14.25
N GLN A 536 -1.77 -12.59 13.22
CA GLN A 536 -2.08 -12.14 11.86
C GLN A 536 -3.58 -11.77 11.79
N LEU A 537 -3.89 -10.47 11.81
CA LEU A 537 -5.27 -9.96 11.88
C LEU A 537 -5.97 -9.99 10.53
N LEU A 538 -5.26 -9.56 9.48
CA LEU A 538 -5.75 -9.53 8.11
C LEU A 538 -4.66 -10.09 7.19
N SER A 539 -5.06 -10.77 6.12
CA SER A 539 -4.16 -11.32 5.10
C SER A 539 -4.75 -11.12 3.71
N GLY A 540 -3.89 -11.22 2.70
CA GLY A 540 -4.30 -11.12 1.30
C GLY A 540 -3.98 -9.77 0.67
N PHE A 541 -3.18 -8.95 1.36
CA PHE A 541 -2.60 -7.75 0.75
C PHE A 541 -1.64 -8.10 -0.39
N GLY A 542 -1.47 -7.18 -1.34
CA GLY A 542 -0.58 -7.34 -2.49
C GLY A 542 0.87 -7.60 -2.08
N THR A 543 1.57 -8.42 -2.86
CA THR A 543 2.99 -8.78 -2.67
C THR A 543 3.79 -8.63 -3.96
N GLU A 544 3.22 -7.95 -4.96
CA GLU A 544 3.78 -7.87 -6.30
C GLU A 544 5.04 -7.02 -6.39
N ASP A 545 5.20 -6.06 -5.47
CA ASP A 545 6.39 -5.23 -5.31
C ASP A 545 6.48 -4.74 -3.86
N SER A 546 7.48 -5.22 -3.12
CA SER A 546 7.78 -4.95 -1.71
C SER A 546 7.92 -3.47 -1.35
N HIS A 547 8.12 -2.59 -2.34
CA HIS A 547 8.28 -1.14 -2.13
C HIS A 547 6.94 -0.41 -2.13
N HIS A 548 5.89 -1.08 -2.60
CA HIS A 548 4.55 -0.56 -2.83
C HIS A 548 3.52 -1.17 -1.88
N SER A 549 3.95 -2.08 -1.01
CA SER A 549 3.15 -2.90 -0.10
C SER A 549 2.62 -2.12 1.08
N LEU A 550 1.84 -2.76 1.95
CA LEU A 550 1.11 -2.10 3.01
C LEU A 550 1.99 -1.13 3.83
N HIS A 551 1.73 0.18 3.74
CA HIS A 551 2.53 1.23 4.39
C HIS A 551 1.66 2.41 4.85
N ASP A 552 2.31 3.42 5.44
CA ASP A 552 1.71 4.66 5.93
C ASP A 552 0.60 4.45 7.00
N PHE A 553 0.84 3.55 7.96
CA PHE A 553 -0.08 3.34 9.07
C PHE A 553 -0.16 4.61 9.91
N VAL A 554 -1.40 5.11 10.08
CA VAL A 554 -1.71 6.27 10.90
C VAL A 554 -3.14 6.20 11.43
N TRP A 555 -3.34 6.66 12.66
CA TRP A 555 -4.67 6.85 13.22
C TRP A 555 -5.30 8.13 12.69
N THR A 556 -6.55 8.04 12.24
CA THR A 556 -7.39 9.23 12.06
C THR A 556 -7.63 9.90 13.41
N PRO A 557 -7.94 11.20 13.45
CA PRO A 557 -8.23 11.89 14.71
C PRO A 557 -9.29 11.19 15.54
N ASP A 558 -10.29 10.63 14.88
CA ASP A 558 -11.49 10.02 15.43
C ASP A 558 -11.39 8.50 15.70
N GLY A 559 -10.24 7.87 15.43
CA GLY A 559 -9.91 6.55 15.98
C GLY A 559 -9.86 5.37 15.01
N ASP A 560 -9.95 5.58 13.69
CA ASP A 560 -9.74 4.51 12.71
C ASP A 560 -8.27 4.40 12.31
N LEU A 561 -7.80 3.19 12.02
CA LEU A 561 -6.49 2.97 11.45
C LEU A 561 -6.58 3.07 9.93
N ILE A 562 -5.88 4.01 9.30
CA ILE A 562 -5.73 4.05 7.84
C ILE A 562 -4.33 3.63 7.41
N PHE A 563 -4.28 2.99 6.24
CA PHE A 563 -3.06 2.56 5.56
C PHE A 563 -3.34 2.38 4.07
N ARG A 564 -2.29 2.16 3.27
CA ARG A 564 -2.44 2.04 1.82
C ARG A 564 -1.49 1.03 1.20
N GLU A 565 -1.78 0.72 -0.05
CA GLU A 565 -0.85 0.11 -1.00
C GLU A 565 -0.77 0.95 -2.28
N SER A 566 0.22 0.64 -3.11
CA SER A 566 0.58 1.43 -4.30
C SER A 566 0.44 0.60 -5.59
N ILE A 567 0.88 1.13 -6.75
CA ILE A 567 0.67 0.49 -8.06
C ILE A 567 1.20 -0.97 -8.11
N PHE A 568 0.68 -1.77 -9.05
CA PHE A 568 0.94 -3.21 -9.29
C PHE A 568 0.19 -4.20 -8.42
N HIS A 569 -0.28 -3.78 -7.25
CA HIS A 569 -0.87 -4.67 -6.27
C HIS A 569 -2.32 -5.06 -6.61
N HIS A 570 -2.68 -6.31 -6.31
CA HIS A 570 -4.04 -6.85 -6.42
C HIS A 570 -4.44 -7.46 -5.08
N SER A 571 -4.73 -6.58 -4.12
CA SER A 571 -5.18 -6.99 -2.79
C SER A 571 -6.55 -7.65 -2.83
N GLN A 572 -6.66 -8.71 -2.05
CA GLN A 572 -7.85 -9.52 -1.88
C GLN A 572 -7.93 -9.97 -0.42
N VAL A 573 -8.70 -9.27 0.41
CA VAL A 573 -8.77 -9.51 1.86
C VAL A 573 -10.15 -10.02 2.24
N GLU A 574 -10.23 -11.11 2.98
CA GLU A 574 -11.48 -11.60 3.56
C GLU A 574 -11.75 -10.95 4.91
N THR A 575 -13.02 -10.66 5.18
CA THR A 575 -13.46 -10.08 6.46
C THR A 575 -14.80 -10.68 6.86
N PRO A 576 -15.24 -10.52 8.13
CA PRO A 576 -16.60 -10.89 8.56
C PRO A 576 -17.72 -10.15 7.80
N TYR A 577 -17.37 -9.10 7.03
CA TYR A 577 -18.28 -8.28 6.23
C TYR A 577 -18.14 -8.54 4.73
N GLY A 578 -17.35 -9.54 4.34
CA GLY A 578 -17.14 -9.95 2.96
C GLY A 578 -15.78 -9.55 2.40
N PRO A 579 -15.54 -9.87 1.11
CA PRO A 579 -14.26 -9.63 0.47
C PRO A 579 -14.03 -8.14 0.18
N VAL A 580 -12.85 -7.64 0.52
CA VAL A 580 -12.36 -6.31 0.20
C VAL A 580 -11.26 -6.44 -0.84
N ARG A 581 -11.44 -5.81 -2.01
CA ARG A 581 -10.49 -5.91 -3.13
C ARG A 581 -9.98 -4.54 -3.54
N GLN A 582 -8.70 -4.50 -3.89
CA GLN A 582 -8.06 -3.34 -4.51
C GLN A 582 -7.25 -3.78 -5.73
N GLN A 583 -7.03 -2.85 -6.64
CA GLN A 583 -6.06 -3.05 -7.71
C GLN A 583 -5.31 -1.76 -8.00
N ASN A 584 -4.02 -1.84 -8.32
CA ASN A 584 -3.22 -0.71 -8.76
C ASN A 584 -3.25 0.51 -7.80
N SER A 585 -3.14 0.28 -6.48
CA SER A 585 -3.24 1.27 -5.39
C SER A 585 -4.64 1.55 -4.88
N GLY A 586 -4.73 1.67 -3.56
CA GLY A 586 -5.90 2.12 -2.84
C GLY A 586 -5.59 2.35 -1.37
N TRP A 587 -6.53 2.97 -0.67
CA TRP A 587 -6.48 3.15 0.78
C TRP A 587 -7.43 2.19 1.46
N PHE A 588 -7.10 1.90 2.70
CA PHE A 588 -7.90 1.10 3.59
C PHE A 588 -8.12 1.85 4.90
N ARG A 589 -9.29 1.63 5.46
CA ARG A 589 -9.69 2.09 6.79
C ARG A 589 -10.10 0.86 7.59
N PHE A 590 -9.39 0.60 8.67
CA PHE A 590 -9.60 -0.51 9.57
C PHE A 590 -10.15 0.00 10.91
N GLU A 591 -11.26 -0.58 11.34
CA GLU A 591 -11.91 -0.35 12.63
C GLU A 591 -11.63 -1.59 13.50
N PRO A 592 -10.61 -1.56 14.38
CA PRO A 592 -10.12 -2.76 15.08
C PRO A 592 -11.18 -3.43 15.96
N ASP A 593 -11.92 -2.64 16.75
CA ASP A 593 -12.95 -3.12 17.70
C ASP A 593 -14.00 -4.01 17.05
N ILE A 594 -14.30 -3.77 15.77
CA ILE A 594 -15.32 -4.52 15.02
C ILE A 594 -14.73 -5.26 13.81
N HIS A 595 -13.40 -5.32 13.69
CA HIS A 595 -12.65 -5.95 12.59
C HIS A 595 -13.12 -5.56 11.18
N ARG A 596 -13.61 -4.34 10.98
CA ARG A 596 -14.12 -3.89 9.69
C ARG A 596 -13.01 -3.25 8.86
N LEU A 597 -12.75 -3.80 7.68
CA LEU A 597 -11.90 -3.18 6.67
C LEU A 597 -12.77 -2.55 5.58
N THR A 598 -12.56 -1.27 5.31
CA THR A 598 -13.22 -0.55 4.21
C THR A 598 -12.18 0.00 3.25
N SER A 599 -12.38 -0.21 1.96
CA SER A 599 -11.51 0.35 0.93
C SER A 599 -12.07 1.68 0.40
N PHE A 600 -11.17 2.63 0.10
CA PHE A 600 -11.51 3.91 -0.48
C PHE A 600 -10.33 4.46 -1.31
N GLY A 601 -10.57 5.51 -2.08
CA GLY A 601 -9.51 6.23 -2.80
C GLY A 601 -8.75 5.39 -3.83
N THR A 602 -9.37 4.36 -4.43
CA THR A 602 -8.74 3.51 -5.43
C THR A 602 -8.49 4.23 -6.75
N TYR A 603 -7.24 4.35 -7.20
CA TYR A 603 -6.87 4.77 -8.56
C TYR A 603 -5.40 4.44 -8.81
N PRO A 604 -4.91 4.41 -10.07
CA PRO A 604 -3.52 4.11 -10.43
C PRO A 604 -2.48 5.14 -9.94
N SER A 605 -2.24 5.18 -8.63
CA SER A 605 -1.26 6.01 -7.93
C SER A 605 0.09 5.31 -7.88
N THR A 606 1.20 6.03 -8.09
CA THR A 606 2.54 5.43 -8.27
C THR A 606 3.10 4.79 -6.99
N ASN A 607 3.83 5.55 -6.16
CA ASN A 607 4.30 5.11 -4.84
C ASN A 607 4.41 6.29 -3.86
N PRO A 608 3.28 6.89 -3.47
CA PRO A 608 3.30 7.96 -2.49
C PRO A 608 3.51 7.47 -1.07
N TRP A 609 4.38 8.16 -0.36
CA TRP A 609 4.60 7.99 1.07
C TRP A 609 4.39 9.32 1.79
N GLY A 610 4.18 9.25 3.09
CA GLY A 610 4.07 10.42 3.94
C GLY A 610 2.62 10.86 4.11
N VAL A 611 2.12 10.64 5.32
CA VAL A 611 0.75 10.92 5.71
C VAL A 611 0.72 11.65 7.04
N THR A 612 -0.14 12.66 7.12
CA THR A 612 -0.44 13.36 8.36
C THR A 612 -1.84 13.94 8.30
N PHE A 613 -2.26 14.59 9.39
CA PHE A 613 -3.50 15.33 9.47
C PHE A 613 -3.22 16.77 9.87
N ASP A 614 -3.98 17.71 9.33
CA ASP A 614 -3.91 19.09 9.77
C ASP A 614 -4.60 19.31 11.13
N ASP A 615 -4.60 20.56 11.60
CA ASP A 615 -5.16 20.95 12.90
C ASP A 615 -6.66 20.60 13.04
N TRP A 616 -7.39 20.49 11.93
CA TRP A 616 -8.83 20.21 11.85
C TRP A 616 -9.16 18.81 11.37
N GLY A 617 -8.16 17.92 11.30
CA GLY A 617 -8.37 16.51 11.00
C GLY A 617 -8.48 16.18 9.51
N GLN A 618 -8.11 17.11 8.63
CA GLN A 618 -8.08 16.84 7.20
C GLN A 618 -6.89 15.96 6.83
N HIS A 619 -7.15 14.91 6.04
CA HIS A 619 -6.13 13.97 5.62
C HIS A 619 -5.20 14.59 4.57
N VAL A 620 -3.88 14.55 4.83
CA VAL A 620 -2.84 15.06 3.93
C VAL A 620 -1.90 13.92 3.52
N ALA A 621 -1.76 13.68 2.22
CA ALA A 621 -0.79 12.75 1.63
C ALA A 621 -0.03 13.41 0.48
N SER A 622 1.02 12.76 -0.02
CA SER A 622 1.86 13.29 -1.11
C SER A 622 1.27 13.11 -2.52
N HIS A 623 0.29 12.23 -2.72
CA HIS A 623 -0.29 11.97 -4.03
C HIS A 623 -1.77 11.56 -3.95
N PRO A 624 -2.69 12.40 -4.49
CA PRO A 624 -2.51 13.85 -4.62
C PRO A 624 -2.35 14.51 -3.23
N ILE A 625 -1.92 15.77 -3.23
CA ILE A 625 -1.95 16.62 -2.04
C ILE A 625 -3.39 16.84 -1.61
N PHE A 626 -3.60 16.93 -0.30
CA PHE A 626 -4.91 17.04 0.33
C PHE A 626 -5.80 15.83 0.00
N ALA A 627 -5.50 14.74 0.69
CA ALA A 627 -6.01 13.41 0.42
C ALA A 627 -7.46 13.19 0.87
N ALA A 628 -8.02 14.09 1.67
CA ALA A 628 -9.43 14.06 2.05
C ALA A 628 -10.37 14.01 0.83
N ALA A 629 -9.98 14.62 -0.30
CA ALA A 629 -10.78 14.71 -1.52
C ALA A 629 -11.22 13.37 -2.12
N PHE A 630 -10.52 12.26 -1.85
CA PHE A 630 -10.86 10.93 -2.37
C PHE A 630 -11.40 9.96 -1.30
N HIS A 631 -11.84 10.46 -0.16
CA HIS A 631 -12.43 9.66 0.92
C HIS A 631 -13.83 9.08 0.59
N SER A 632 -14.33 9.30 -0.62
CA SER A 632 -15.54 8.62 -1.09
C SER A 632 -15.31 7.13 -1.22
N LEU A 633 -16.33 6.34 -0.92
CA LEU A 633 -16.26 4.87 -1.07
C LEU A 633 -15.93 4.49 -2.51
N ASP A 634 -15.20 3.38 -2.66
CA ASP A 634 -14.80 2.90 -3.98
C ASP A 634 -16.02 2.51 -4.85
N PRO A 635 -15.90 2.59 -6.19
CA PRO A 635 -16.81 1.92 -7.10
C PRO A 635 -16.72 0.40 -6.94
N ASP A 636 -17.66 -0.35 -7.52
CA ASP A 636 -17.56 -1.82 -7.53
C ASP A 636 -16.31 -2.28 -8.27
N TYR A 637 -15.53 -3.16 -7.63
CA TYR A 637 -14.38 -3.81 -8.25
C TYR A 637 -14.79 -4.53 -9.56
N PRO A 638 -14.01 -4.46 -10.65
CA PRO A 638 -12.66 -3.89 -10.76
C PRO A 638 -12.65 -2.41 -11.19
N ARG A 639 -13.77 -1.68 -11.14
CA ARG A 639 -13.74 -0.25 -11.44
C ARG A 639 -12.89 0.46 -10.39
N GLN A 640 -12.31 1.60 -10.78
CA GLN A 640 -11.57 2.46 -9.88
C GLN A 640 -12.07 3.90 -9.96
N HIS A 641 -11.77 4.73 -8.96
CA HIS A 641 -12.02 6.17 -9.06
C HIS A 641 -11.31 6.75 -10.29
N PRO A 642 -11.85 7.85 -10.85
CA PRO A 642 -11.11 8.60 -11.86
C PRO A 642 -9.74 9.01 -11.33
N ARG A 643 -8.73 9.12 -12.20
CA ARG A 643 -7.45 9.68 -11.79
C ARG A 643 -7.64 11.14 -11.37
N PRO A 644 -7.02 11.59 -10.26
CA PRO A 644 -7.03 13.00 -9.91
C PRO A 644 -6.33 13.77 -11.02
N ASN A 645 -7.02 14.77 -11.57
CA ASN A 645 -6.49 15.60 -12.64
C ASN A 645 -6.46 17.06 -12.19
N GLY A 646 -5.36 17.76 -12.48
CA GLY A 646 -5.14 19.13 -12.04
C GLY A 646 -4.88 19.27 -10.53
N LEU A 647 -4.82 18.16 -9.77
CA LEU A 647 -4.40 18.16 -8.38
C LEU A 647 -2.89 17.90 -8.31
N ARG A 648 -2.19 18.74 -7.55
CA ARG A 648 -0.75 18.60 -7.38
C ARG A 648 -0.42 17.29 -6.67
N ALA A 649 0.64 16.63 -7.11
CA ALA A 649 1.00 15.31 -6.64
C ALA A 649 2.53 15.13 -6.77
N TYR A 650 3.14 14.44 -5.81
CA TYR A 650 4.58 14.21 -5.79
C TYR A 650 4.89 12.72 -5.79
N SER A 651 5.99 12.37 -6.46
CA SER A 651 6.68 11.10 -6.26
C SER A 651 7.99 11.34 -5.52
N GLY A 652 8.52 10.30 -4.86
CA GLY A 652 9.84 10.40 -4.24
C GLY A 652 9.87 11.13 -2.90
N THR A 653 8.73 11.27 -2.23
CA THR A 653 8.57 11.90 -0.92
C THR A 653 8.17 10.85 0.11
N CYS A 654 8.73 10.91 1.31
CA CYS A 654 8.52 9.93 2.37
C CYS A 654 8.50 10.62 3.73
N GLY A 655 7.34 10.68 4.40
CA GLY A 655 7.18 11.36 5.69
C GLY A 655 6.99 12.89 5.58
N GLN A 656 6.08 13.41 6.41
CA GLN A 656 5.78 14.83 6.51
C GLN A 656 5.14 15.18 7.87
N GLU A 657 5.40 16.38 8.38
CA GLU A 657 4.91 16.84 9.69
C GLU A 657 4.60 18.34 9.68
N PHE A 658 3.45 18.71 10.26
CA PHE A 658 3.11 20.11 10.50
C PHE A 658 4.00 20.71 11.61
N VAL A 659 4.33 21.99 11.47
CA VAL A 659 5.12 22.73 12.46
C VAL A 659 4.16 23.47 13.38
N ASP A 660 3.99 22.96 14.58
CA ASP A 660 3.10 23.51 15.63
C ASP A 660 3.76 23.62 17.02
N PHE A 661 5.02 23.18 17.14
CA PHE A 661 5.82 23.31 18.35
C PHE A 661 6.45 24.71 18.46
N ALA A 662 6.29 25.36 19.61
CA ALA A 662 6.90 26.68 19.89
C ALA A 662 8.44 26.69 19.89
N THR A 663 9.05 25.50 19.91
CA THR A 663 10.49 25.26 19.76
C THR A 663 10.99 25.59 18.35
N PHE A 664 10.11 25.70 17.35
CA PHE A 664 10.45 26.12 16.00
C PHE A 664 10.18 27.62 15.77
N PRO A 665 10.81 28.26 14.77
CA PRO A 665 10.61 29.68 14.46
C PRO A 665 9.13 30.02 14.19
N LYS A 666 8.71 31.22 14.61
CA LYS A 666 7.30 31.64 14.54
C LYS A 666 6.79 31.70 13.10
N GLU A 667 7.66 32.08 12.17
CA GLU A 667 7.35 32.18 10.74
C GLU A 667 7.12 30.83 10.04
N LEU A 668 7.43 29.71 10.71
CA LEU A 668 7.17 28.37 10.17
C LEU A 668 5.89 27.74 10.74
N GLN A 669 5.28 28.32 11.77
CA GLN A 669 4.10 27.77 12.44
C GLN A 669 2.92 27.67 11.46
N GLY A 670 2.24 26.52 11.44
CA GLY A 670 1.16 26.20 10.49
C GLY A 670 1.64 25.81 9.08
N GLY A 671 2.95 25.94 8.80
CA GLY A 671 3.60 25.27 7.67
C GLY A 671 3.91 23.80 8.00
N TYR A 672 4.62 23.13 7.11
CA TYR A 672 4.99 21.75 7.35
C TYR A 672 6.33 21.39 6.69
N ILE A 673 6.95 20.33 7.18
CA ILE A 673 8.24 19.83 6.72
C ILE A 673 8.00 18.52 5.99
N LYS A 674 8.76 18.28 4.91
CA LYS A 674 8.62 17.08 4.06
C LYS A 674 9.97 16.46 3.78
N ALA A 675 10.06 15.14 3.86
CA ALA A 675 11.22 14.42 3.35
C ALA A 675 11.05 14.08 1.87
N ARG A 676 12.04 14.45 1.06
CA ARG A 676 12.13 14.14 -0.37
C ARG A 676 13.41 13.37 -0.65
N TYR A 677 13.29 12.04 -0.70
CA TYR A 677 14.43 11.20 -1.03
C TYR A 677 14.73 11.18 -2.54
N LYS A 678 13.78 11.43 -3.44
CA LYS A 678 14.03 11.45 -4.89
C LYS A 678 13.47 12.72 -5.53
N PRO A 679 14.22 13.38 -6.46
CA PRO A 679 15.57 13.05 -6.94
C PRO A 679 16.72 13.72 -6.14
N THR A 680 16.43 14.41 -5.04
CA THR A 680 17.31 15.46 -4.50
C THR A 680 17.79 15.31 -3.05
N ASN A 681 17.38 14.27 -2.30
CA ASN A 681 17.84 13.98 -0.93
C ASN A 681 17.71 15.16 0.05
N ARG A 682 16.47 15.63 0.26
CA ARG A 682 16.15 16.85 1.00
C ARG A 682 15.20 16.61 2.16
N ILE A 683 15.33 17.48 3.16
CA ILE A 683 14.28 17.83 4.10
C ILE A 683 13.83 19.24 3.73
N GLU A 684 12.59 19.38 3.26
CA GLU A 684 12.04 20.60 2.66
C GLU A 684 11.10 21.29 3.64
N ILE A 685 11.15 22.63 3.68
CA ILE A 685 10.21 23.49 4.38
C ILE A 685 9.14 23.92 3.37
N HIS A 686 7.88 23.72 3.73
CA HIS A 686 6.72 24.06 2.92
C HIS A 686 5.73 24.94 3.69
N ARG A 687 4.99 25.78 2.97
CA ARG A 687 3.77 26.41 3.49
C ARG A 687 2.56 25.59 3.08
N TRP A 688 1.58 25.51 3.97
CA TRP A 688 0.26 24.97 3.69
C TRP A 688 -0.66 26.13 3.29
N GLN A 689 -1.26 26.06 2.10
CA GLN A 689 -2.06 27.13 1.55
C GLN A 689 -3.50 26.68 1.32
N GLU A 690 -4.44 27.38 1.93
CA GLU A 690 -5.86 27.21 1.65
C GLU A 690 -6.23 27.96 0.35
N GLY A 691 -6.78 27.22 -0.61
CA GLY A 691 -7.38 27.76 -1.83
C GLY A 691 -8.91 27.79 -1.77
N GLU A 692 -9.54 28.24 -2.85
CA GLU A 692 -11.01 28.33 -2.92
C GLU A 692 -11.71 26.97 -2.82
N PHE A 693 -11.10 25.91 -3.39
CA PHE A 693 -11.68 24.57 -3.51
C PHE A 693 -10.77 23.46 -3.01
N GLY A 694 -9.88 23.76 -2.07
CA GLY A 694 -8.95 22.76 -1.52
C GLY A 694 -7.77 23.39 -0.81
N PHE A 695 -6.77 22.57 -0.52
CA PHE A 695 -5.46 23.02 -0.05
C PHE A 695 -4.37 22.62 -1.04
N ASP A 696 -3.31 23.43 -1.07
CA ASP A 696 -2.08 23.16 -1.80
C ASP A 696 -0.87 23.43 -0.90
N GLU A 697 0.31 23.01 -1.34
CA GLU A 697 1.57 23.32 -0.69
C GLU A 697 2.39 24.33 -1.48
N GLU A 698 3.33 24.98 -0.83
CA GLU A 698 4.35 25.81 -1.49
C GLU A 698 5.71 25.50 -0.88
N TYR A 699 6.63 25.02 -1.72
CA TYR A 699 8.02 24.87 -1.34
C TYR A 699 8.63 26.24 -1.00
N VAL A 700 9.28 26.33 0.18
CA VAL A 700 9.92 27.54 0.66
C VAL A 700 11.43 27.45 0.53
N SER A 701 12.03 26.45 1.18
CA SER A 701 13.48 26.27 1.25
C SER A 701 13.83 24.85 1.71
N ASP A 702 15.12 24.50 1.63
CA ASP A 702 15.63 23.27 2.22
C ASP A 702 16.00 23.51 3.69
N LEU A 703 15.57 22.64 4.59
CA LEU A 703 16.08 22.53 5.97
C LEU A 703 17.42 21.78 5.95
N ILE A 704 17.46 20.65 5.23
CA ILE A 704 18.68 19.88 4.94
C ILE A 704 18.71 19.60 3.44
N PHE A 705 19.84 19.86 2.82
CA PHE A 705 20.21 19.29 1.53
C PHE A 705 21.50 18.47 1.68
N SER A 706 21.46 17.15 1.43
CA SER A 706 22.69 16.35 1.42
C SER A 706 23.33 16.31 0.04
N LYS A 707 24.65 16.52 0.00
CA LYS A 707 25.47 16.29 -1.21
C LYS A 707 25.72 14.81 -1.47
N ASN A 708 25.49 13.93 -0.49
CA ASN A 708 25.63 12.50 -0.64
C ASN A 708 24.34 11.88 -1.13
N LEU A 709 24.42 11.09 -2.21
CA LEU A 709 23.27 10.40 -2.75
C LEU A 709 22.81 9.19 -1.91
N SER A 710 23.67 8.72 -1.00
CA SER A 710 23.39 7.61 -0.08
C SER A 710 22.49 8.00 1.10
N PHE A 711 22.37 9.29 1.44
CA PHE A 711 21.38 9.79 2.39
C PHE A 711 19.97 9.63 1.80
N ILE A 712 19.11 8.85 2.45
CA ILE A 712 17.77 8.54 1.96
C ILE A 712 16.80 8.79 3.13
N PRO A 713 16.29 10.03 3.28
CA PRO A 713 15.32 10.33 4.31
C PRO A 713 13.98 9.68 3.97
N VAL A 714 13.54 8.75 4.82
CA VAL A 714 12.34 7.92 4.59
C VAL A 714 11.21 8.20 5.58
N ASP A 715 11.50 8.89 6.70
CA ASP A 715 10.46 9.39 7.60
C ASP A 715 10.95 10.61 8.39
N ILE A 716 10.01 11.44 8.88
CA ILE A 716 10.29 12.53 9.81
C ILE A 716 9.23 12.58 10.91
N ARG A 717 9.61 12.89 12.16
CA ARG A 717 8.68 12.97 13.29
C ARG A 717 9.14 14.01 14.30
N PHE A 718 8.21 14.79 14.83
CA PHE A 718 8.48 15.57 16.04
C PHE A 718 8.53 14.64 17.26
N GLY A 719 9.57 14.80 18.07
CA GLY A 719 9.68 14.12 19.37
C GLY A 719 8.94 14.87 20.47
N PRO A 720 8.75 14.23 21.64
CA PRO A 720 7.93 14.75 22.74
C PRO A 720 8.40 16.11 23.27
N ARG A 721 9.71 16.39 23.16
CA ARG A 721 10.33 17.65 23.61
C ARG A 721 10.37 18.75 22.53
N GLY A 722 9.83 18.48 21.34
CA GLY A 722 9.73 19.45 20.23
C GLY A 722 10.97 19.57 19.35
N ALA A 723 11.87 18.59 19.35
CA ALA A 723 12.89 18.44 18.30
C ALA A 723 12.31 17.65 17.13
N LEU A 724 12.76 17.90 15.90
CA LEU A 724 12.38 17.12 14.72
C LEU A 724 13.43 16.04 14.46
N TYR A 725 13.00 14.83 14.16
CA TYR A 725 13.86 13.69 13.87
C TYR A 725 13.70 13.26 12.41
N VAL A 726 14.78 12.78 11.78
CA VAL A 726 14.82 12.26 10.42
C VAL A 726 15.30 10.82 10.44
N CYS A 727 14.51 9.91 9.88
CA CYS A 727 14.87 8.52 9.66
C CYS A 727 15.60 8.40 8.32
N ASP A 728 16.89 8.06 8.35
CA ASP A 728 17.74 7.88 7.19
C ASP A 728 18.02 6.38 6.97
N TRP A 729 17.41 5.83 5.91
CA TRP A 729 17.61 4.43 5.51
C TRP A 729 19.06 4.14 5.09
N TYR A 730 19.82 5.18 4.73
CA TYR A 730 21.20 5.18 4.26
C TYR A 730 21.62 3.98 3.38
N ASN A 731 21.71 4.17 2.07
CA ASN A 731 22.17 3.10 1.18
C ASN A 731 22.99 3.60 -0.02
N PRO A 732 24.21 3.10 -0.22
CA PRO A 732 25.02 3.42 -1.41
C PRO A 732 24.42 2.93 -2.74
N VAL A 733 23.57 1.91 -2.71
CA VAL A 733 22.85 1.39 -3.88
C VAL A 733 21.37 1.74 -3.78
N LYS A 734 20.98 2.76 -4.56
CA LYS A 734 19.62 3.27 -4.61
C LYS A 734 18.86 2.81 -5.85
N GLY A 735 17.67 2.24 -5.64
CA GLY A 735 16.73 1.87 -6.70
C GLY A 735 16.80 0.40 -7.13
N HIS A 736 15.73 -0.04 -7.77
CA HIS A 736 15.42 -1.47 -7.99
C HIS A 736 15.19 -1.80 -9.47
N ALA A 737 15.21 -0.77 -10.33
CA ALA A 737 15.15 -0.92 -11.79
C ALA A 737 16.54 -0.84 -12.43
N GLN A 738 17.54 -0.34 -11.69
CA GLN A 738 18.90 -0.10 -12.16
C GLN A 738 19.92 -1.11 -11.62
N TYR A 739 19.55 -1.89 -10.60
CA TYR A 739 20.39 -2.85 -9.90
C TYR A 739 19.58 -4.11 -9.61
N SER A 740 20.24 -5.27 -9.63
CA SER A 740 19.65 -6.54 -9.15
C SER A 740 19.17 -6.39 -7.70
N LEU A 741 18.12 -7.13 -7.33
CA LEU A 741 17.67 -7.20 -5.95
C LEU A 741 18.66 -7.97 -5.05
N ARG A 742 19.52 -8.79 -5.65
CA ARG A 742 20.62 -9.54 -5.00
C ARG A 742 21.99 -8.84 -5.09
N ASP A 743 22.06 -7.61 -5.59
CA ASP A 743 23.34 -6.90 -5.71
C ASP A 743 24.00 -6.76 -4.32
N GLU A 744 25.13 -7.44 -4.11
CA GLU A 744 25.84 -7.52 -2.83
C GLU A 744 26.33 -6.16 -2.31
N ARG A 745 26.37 -5.15 -3.17
CA ARG A 745 26.75 -3.77 -2.79
C ARG A 745 25.60 -3.00 -2.15
N ARG A 746 24.39 -3.58 -2.09
CA ARG A 746 23.28 -3.06 -1.30
C ARG A 746 23.63 -3.21 0.16
N ASP A 747 23.73 -2.06 0.83
CA ASP A 747 24.03 -2.05 2.25
C ASP A 747 22.83 -2.55 3.07
N ARG A 748 23.10 -3.38 4.08
CA ARG A 748 22.10 -3.98 4.98
C ARG A 748 22.45 -3.75 6.45
N HIS A 749 23.34 -2.80 6.73
CA HIS A 749 23.95 -2.61 8.04
C HIS A 749 23.83 -1.17 8.53
N SER A 750 23.65 -0.21 7.63
CA SER A 750 23.70 1.21 7.91
C SER A 750 22.31 1.80 8.10
N GLY A 751 22.22 2.83 8.93
CA GLY A 751 20.95 3.45 9.25
C GLY A 751 21.07 4.45 10.40
N ARG A 752 20.43 5.61 10.25
CA ARG A 752 20.65 6.74 11.15
C ARG A 752 19.36 7.45 11.51
N ILE A 753 19.31 7.95 12.73
CA ILE A 753 18.34 8.94 13.16
C ILE A 753 19.07 10.26 13.39
N TRP A 754 18.70 11.28 12.62
CA TRP A 754 19.20 12.65 12.80
C TRP A 754 18.21 13.46 13.62
N ARG A 755 18.72 14.35 14.49
CA ARG A 755 17.92 15.27 15.30
C ARG A 755 18.17 16.71 14.85
N ILE A 756 17.09 17.48 14.78
CA ILE A 756 17.05 18.87 14.35
C ILE A 756 16.46 19.73 15.48
N VAL A 757 17.17 20.78 15.83
CA VAL A 757 16.73 21.80 16.80
C VAL A 757 16.86 23.20 16.20
N ALA A 758 15.95 24.11 16.55
CA ALA A 758 16.09 25.51 16.17
C ALA A 758 17.07 26.23 17.12
N LYS A 759 18.00 27.00 16.55
CA LYS A 759 18.99 27.76 17.34
C LYS A 759 18.32 28.82 18.20
N GLY A 760 18.79 28.97 19.43
CA GLY A 760 18.27 29.96 20.38
C GLY A 760 16.88 29.63 20.95
N LYS A 761 16.37 28.43 20.68
CA LYS A 761 15.13 27.90 21.26
C LYS A 761 15.47 26.77 22.23
N SER A 762 14.83 26.77 23.39
CA SER A 762 14.92 25.65 24.34
C SER A 762 13.88 24.60 23.99
N LEU A 763 14.23 23.33 24.13
CA LEU A 763 13.26 22.25 24.11
C LEU A 763 12.29 22.38 25.29
N GLN A 764 11.10 21.81 25.13
CA GLN A 764 10.12 21.72 26.21
C GLN A 764 10.29 20.43 27.01
N GLU A 765 9.67 20.40 28.19
CA GLU A 765 9.49 19.15 28.92
C GLU A 765 8.53 18.22 28.16
N PRO A 766 8.78 16.90 28.18
CA PRO A 766 7.90 15.94 27.52
C PRO A 766 6.49 15.98 28.16
N PRO A 767 5.41 15.79 27.37
CA PRO A 767 4.07 15.72 27.92
C PRO A 767 3.92 14.48 28.81
N LYS A 768 3.20 14.62 29.93
CA LYS A 768 2.85 13.48 30.78
C LYS A 768 1.63 12.78 30.18
N ILE A 769 1.82 11.57 29.63
CA ILE A 769 0.75 10.80 28.97
C ILE A 769 0.45 9.50 29.72
N ALA A 770 1.38 8.54 29.74
CA ALA A 770 1.16 7.20 30.31
C ALA A 770 0.53 7.21 31.72
N ASP A 771 1.10 7.98 32.65
CA ASP A 771 0.64 8.06 34.04
C ASP A 771 -0.35 9.20 34.33
N ALA A 772 -0.88 9.85 33.28
CA ALA A 772 -1.87 10.91 33.46
C ALA A 772 -3.26 10.34 33.76
N SER A 773 -4.02 11.06 34.57
CA SER A 773 -5.45 10.81 34.75
C SER A 773 -6.22 11.21 33.49
N VAL A 774 -7.42 10.64 33.31
CA VAL A 774 -8.32 11.00 32.20
C VAL A 774 -8.56 12.52 32.14
N VAL A 775 -8.76 13.17 33.29
CA VAL A 775 -8.99 14.63 33.36
C VAL A 775 -7.77 15.42 32.92
N GLU A 776 -6.56 15.00 33.31
CA GLU A 776 -5.32 15.62 32.85
C GLU A 776 -5.12 15.44 31.35
N LEU A 777 -5.36 14.24 30.81
CA LEU A 777 -5.30 13.95 29.38
C LEU A 777 -6.27 14.82 28.57
N LEU A 778 -7.53 14.90 29.00
CA LEU A 778 -8.54 15.75 28.35
C LEU A 778 -8.13 17.23 28.35
N ASN A 779 -7.59 17.74 29.46
CA ASN A 779 -7.08 19.12 29.50
C ASN A 779 -5.88 19.35 28.57
N GLN A 780 -5.04 18.33 28.36
CA GLN A 780 -3.93 18.43 27.41
C GLN A 780 -4.38 18.42 25.93
N LEU A 781 -5.64 18.10 25.62
CA LEU A 781 -6.17 18.28 24.25
C LEU A 781 -6.27 19.77 23.84
N LYS A 782 -6.12 20.71 24.78
CA LYS A 782 -6.08 22.16 24.46
C LYS A 782 -4.74 22.63 23.88
N ARG A 783 -3.72 21.77 23.91
CA ARG A 783 -2.37 22.06 23.44
C ARG A 783 -2.35 22.39 21.94
N PRO A 784 -1.43 23.26 21.46
CA PRO A 784 -1.30 23.55 20.03
C PRO A 784 -0.67 22.40 19.23
N GLU A 785 0.10 21.51 19.87
CA GLU A 785 0.84 20.46 19.15
C GLU A 785 -0.06 19.27 18.77
N GLY A 786 -0.45 19.19 17.49
CA GLY A 786 -1.32 18.17 16.93
C GLY A 786 -0.78 16.76 17.11
N ARG A 787 0.54 16.57 17.05
CA ARG A 787 1.18 15.27 17.31
C ARG A 787 1.00 14.82 18.76
N ILE A 788 1.12 15.72 19.73
CA ILE A 788 0.87 15.42 21.15
C ILE A 788 -0.61 15.10 21.36
N ARG A 789 -1.52 15.89 20.77
CA ARG A 789 -2.97 15.59 20.84
C ARG A 789 -3.30 14.22 20.24
N ALA A 790 -2.64 13.82 19.14
CA ALA A 790 -2.83 12.49 18.57
C ALA A 790 -2.41 11.36 19.53
N TRP A 791 -1.30 11.53 20.28
CA TRP A 791 -0.90 10.56 21.31
C TRP A 791 -1.88 10.53 22.48
N ILE A 792 -2.39 11.69 22.90
CA ILE A 792 -3.41 11.79 23.97
C ILE A 792 -4.71 11.11 23.54
N ARG A 793 -5.18 11.34 22.31
CA ARG A 793 -6.38 10.67 21.78
C ARG A 793 -6.17 9.16 21.73
N ARG A 794 -5.01 8.67 21.30
CA ARG A 794 -4.67 7.24 21.37
C ARG A 794 -4.73 6.73 22.80
N GLU A 795 -4.07 7.40 23.73
CA GLU A 795 -4.04 7.01 25.14
C GLU A 795 -5.44 6.94 25.74
N LEU A 796 -6.31 7.93 25.45
CA LEU A 796 -7.69 7.94 25.92
C LEU A 796 -8.51 6.75 25.40
N ARG A 797 -8.19 6.21 24.22
CA ARG A 797 -8.86 5.01 23.67
C ARG A 797 -8.48 3.73 24.42
N GLU A 798 -7.31 3.69 25.05
CA GLU A 798 -6.85 2.56 25.86
C GLU A 798 -7.45 2.56 27.28
N ARG A 799 -8.15 3.63 27.67
CA ARG A 799 -8.78 3.75 29.00
C ARG A 799 -10.21 3.20 28.99
N ASP A 800 -10.76 2.96 30.18
CA ASP A 800 -12.16 2.55 30.34
C ASP A 800 -13.11 3.53 29.61
N PRO A 801 -13.83 3.08 28.57
CA PRO A 801 -14.63 3.96 27.71
C PRO A 801 -15.68 4.76 28.48
N LEU A 802 -16.31 4.16 29.49
CA LEU A 802 -17.35 4.80 30.29
C LEU A 802 -16.77 5.89 31.20
N ALA A 803 -15.61 5.66 31.81
CA ALA A 803 -14.90 6.65 32.60
C ALA A 803 -14.42 7.84 31.75
N VAL A 804 -13.93 7.57 30.54
CA VAL A 804 -13.56 8.63 29.57
C VAL A 804 -14.78 9.44 29.19
N GLN A 805 -15.86 8.80 28.77
CA GLN A 805 -17.09 9.48 28.36
C GLN A 805 -17.62 10.40 29.48
N LYS A 806 -17.72 9.90 30.72
CA LYS A 806 -18.20 10.69 31.86
C LYS A 806 -17.32 11.94 32.12
N SER A 807 -16.00 11.78 32.04
CA SER A 807 -15.07 12.88 32.25
C SER A 807 -15.09 13.88 31.08
N LEU A 808 -15.29 13.37 29.87
CA LEU A 808 -15.41 14.15 28.64
C LEU A 808 -16.69 15.00 28.64
N ASP A 809 -17.83 14.47 29.09
CA ASP A 809 -19.07 15.23 29.27
C ASP A 809 -18.85 16.46 30.18
N GLN A 810 -18.16 16.25 31.30
CA GLN A 810 -17.82 17.33 32.24
C GLN A 810 -16.82 18.31 31.65
N TRP A 811 -15.82 17.82 30.91
CA TRP A 811 -14.83 18.65 30.27
C TRP A 811 -15.45 19.58 29.22
N VAL A 812 -16.31 19.04 28.35
CA VAL A 812 -17.07 19.81 27.34
C VAL A 812 -17.95 20.88 28.00
N ALA A 813 -18.65 20.54 29.09
CA ALA A 813 -19.51 21.48 29.81
C ALA A 813 -18.74 22.64 30.48
N ASN A 814 -17.45 22.47 30.73
CA ASN A 814 -16.57 23.44 31.38
C ASN A 814 -15.58 24.10 30.41
N LEU A 815 -15.72 23.91 29.10
CA LEU A 815 -14.93 24.64 28.11
C LEU A 815 -15.26 26.13 28.19
N ASP A 816 -14.22 26.96 28.08
CA ASP A 816 -14.35 28.42 28.10
C ASP A 816 -14.86 28.90 26.72
N PRO A 817 -16.10 29.42 26.61
CA PRO A 817 -16.64 29.90 25.35
C PRO A 817 -15.91 31.12 24.79
N ASP A 818 -15.12 31.82 25.61
CA ASP A 818 -14.33 32.99 25.20
C ASP A 818 -12.92 32.61 24.70
N ASP A 819 -12.53 31.33 24.76
CA ASP A 819 -11.27 30.83 24.20
C ASP A 819 -11.29 30.90 22.66
N GLU A 820 -10.24 31.46 22.06
CA GLU A 820 -10.10 31.58 20.60
C GLU A 820 -10.18 30.21 19.89
N ARG A 821 -9.83 29.12 20.58
CA ARG A 821 -9.89 27.74 20.08
C ARG A 821 -11.08 26.95 20.62
N PHE A 822 -12.11 27.60 21.17
CA PHE A 822 -13.29 26.93 21.73
C PHE A 822 -13.90 25.88 20.78
N ARG A 823 -14.12 26.23 19.50
CA ARG A 823 -14.68 25.31 18.50
C ARG A 823 -13.74 24.15 18.16
N HIS A 824 -12.44 24.41 18.16
CA HIS A 824 -11.43 23.36 17.99
C HIS A 824 -11.47 22.36 19.14
N HIS A 825 -11.54 22.83 20.39
CA HIS A 825 -11.66 21.97 21.58
C HIS A 825 -12.94 21.13 21.57
N GLN A 826 -14.05 21.68 21.08
CA GLN A 826 -15.28 20.91 20.89
C GLN A 826 -15.13 19.80 19.83
N ILE A 827 -14.40 20.05 18.73
CA ILE A 827 -14.11 19.03 17.72
C ILE A 827 -13.18 17.94 18.28
N GLU A 828 -12.18 18.30 19.07
CA GLU A 828 -11.35 17.33 19.82
C GLU A 828 -12.22 16.41 20.68
N ALA A 829 -13.23 16.96 21.37
CA ALA A 829 -14.18 16.12 22.11
C ALA A 829 -14.97 15.18 21.20
N VAL A 830 -15.46 15.64 20.05
CA VAL A 830 -16.20 14.79 19.09
C VAL A 830 -15.36 13.59 18.65
N TRP A 831 -14.08 13.81 18.34
CA TRP A 831 -13.15 12.73 17.99
C TRP A 831 -12.92 11.76 19.15
N VAL A 832 -12.76 12.26 20.39
CA VAL A 832 -12.60 11.38 21.56
C VAL A 832 -13.87 10.59 21.84
N TYR A 833 -15.06 11.19 21.75
CA TYR A 833 -16.33 10.45 21.88
C TYR A 833 -16.35 9.26 20.94
N ARG A 834 -16.09 9.48 19.64
CA ARG A 834 -16.06 8.39 18.66
C ARG A 834 -15.03 7.33 19.03
N GLY A 835 -13.81 7.74 19.38
CA GLY A 835 -12.70 6.86 19.71
C GLY A 835 -12.96 5.94 20.91
N VAL A 836 -13.87 6.30 21.82
CA VAL A 836 -14.28 5.45 22.96
C VAL A 836 -15.68 4.86 22.77
N ASN A 837 -16.15 4.73 21.52
CA ASN A 837 -17.48 4.24 21.18
C ASN A 837 -18.64 5.05 21.82
N GLY A 838 -18.35 6.26 22.31
CA GLY A 838 -19.28 7.24 22.84
C GLY A 838 -19.79 8.19 21.75
N ARG A 839 -20.83 8.96 22.09
CA ARG A 839 -21.53 9.86 21.15
C ARG A 839 -22.03 11.10 21.87
N ASN A 840 -22.00 12.25 21.19
CA ASN A 840 -22.64 13.47 21.64
C ASN A 840 -23.31 14.19 20.46
N SER A 841 -24.51 13.71 20.07
CA SER A 841 -25.23 14.19 18.88
C SER A 841 -25.68 15.65 19.02
N LYS A 842 -25.88 16.14 20.25
CA LYS A 842 -26.19 17.56 20.52
C LYS A 842 -25.00 18.45 20.18
N LEU A 843 -23.80 18.08 20.65
CA LEU A 843 -22.57 18.79 20.33
C LEU A 843 -22.28 18.74 18.83
N LEU A 844 -22.43 17.57 18.20
CA LEU A 844 -22.22 17.46 16.75
C LEU A 844 -23.18 18.39 15.97
N ARG A 845 -24.46 18.43 16.36
CA ARG A 845 -25.45 19.34 15.75
C ARG A 845 -25.07 20.81 15.92
N GLU A 846 -24.59 21.20 17.10
CA GLU A 846 -24.10 22.55 17.36
C GLU A 846 -22.95 22.91 16.42
N LEU A 847 -21.99 22.01 16.24
CA LEU A 847 -20.81 22.24 15.40
C LEU A 847 -21.13 22.27 13.92
N LEU A 848 -22.11 21.47 13.45
CA LEU A 848 -22.60 21.52 12.06
C LEU A 848 -23.16 22.90 11.67
N GLY A 849 -23.64 23.69 12.63
CA GLY A 849 -24.24 25.01 12.40
C GLY A 849 -23.45 26.18 13.00
N CYS A 850 -22.20 25.99 13.41
CA CYS A 850 -21.43 27.04 14.08
C CYS A 850 -20.76 28.02 13.09
N ASP A 851 -20.29 29.17 13.59
CA ASP A 851 -19.69 30.21 12.73
C ASP A 851 -18.28 29.87 12.23
N ASP A 852 -17.60 28.89 12.85
CA ASP A 852 -16.27 28.45 12.43
C ASP A 852 -16.35 27.46 11.26
N LYS A 853 -15.84 27.88 10.10
CA LYS A 853 -15.91 27.10 8.86
C LYS A 853 -15.15 25.77 8.93
N TYR A 854 -14.05 25.69 9.67
CA TYR A 854 -13.26 24.47 9.77
C TYR A 854 -13.92 23.49 10.73
N ALA A 855 -14.48 23.98 11.84
CA ALA A 855 -15.27 23.17 12.74
C ALA A 855 -16.50 22.56 12.05
N ARG A 856 -17.20 23.33 11.19
CA ARG A 856 -18.28 22.78 10.36
C ARG A 856 -17.80 21.66 9.44
N ALA A 857 -16.69 21.85 8.72
CA ALA A 857 -16.13 20.81 7.84
C ALA A 857 -15.76 19.53 8.61
N ALA A 858 -15.07 19.64 9.75
CA ALA A 858 -14.73 18.50 10.61
C ALA A 858 -15.98 17.83 11.22
N ALA A 859 -17.01 18.59 11.56
CA ALA A 859 -18.29 18.04 12.02
C ALA A 859 -19.02 17.26 10.90
N ILE A 860 -18.98 17.75 9.66
CA ILE A 860 -19.57 17.05 8.50
C ILE A 860 -18.81 15.74 8.23
N GLN A 861 -17.48 15.74 8.38
CA GLN A 861 -16.69 14.50 8.34
C GLN A 861 -17.18 13.50 9.38
N GLN A 862 -17.53 13.93 10.60
CA GLN A 862 -18.10 13.03 11.61
C GLN A 862 -19.55 12.62 11.31
N LEU A 863 -20.36 13.51 10.69
CA LEU A 863 -21.73 13.19 10.27
C LEU A 863 -21.75 11.94 9.37
N ARG A 864 -20.72 11.75 8.53
CA ARG A 864 -20.48 10.53 7.75
C ARG A 864 -20.69 9.24 8.56
N TYR A 865 -20.22 9.21 9.80
CA TYR A 865 -20.23 8.03 10.67
C TYR A 865 -21.36 8.01 11.71
N TRP A 866 -21.92 9.18 12.04
CA TRP A 866 -23.02 9.30 13.02
C TRP A 866 -24.39 9.58 12.39
N HIS A 867 -24.51 9.50 11.06
CA HIS A 867 -25.71 9.87 10.32
C HIS A 867 -26.99 9.16 10.78
N GLU A 868 -26.90 7.89 11.20
CA GLU A 868 -28.05 7.09 11.67
C GLU A 868 -28.72 7.64 12.95
N GLN A 869 -28.10 8.62 13.63
CA GLN A 869 -28.63 9.21 14.87
C GLN A 869 -29.53 10.42 14.65
N PHE A 870 -29.69 10.87 13.40
CA PHE A 870 -30.37 12.12 13.09
C PHE A 870 -31.64 11.84 12.28
N ASP A 871 -32.80 12.05 12.89
CA ASP A 871 -34.10 11.94 12.21
C ASP A 871 -34.25 12.96 11.07
N ASP A 872 -33.55 14.09 11.17
CA ASP A 872 -33.48 15.18 10.17
C ASP A 872 -32.16 15.15 9.36
N LEU A 873 -31.54 13.97 9.22
CA LEU A 873 -30.28 13.77 8.50
C LEU A 873 -30.21 14.52 7.16
N TYR A 874 -31.25 14.42 6.33
CA TYR A 874 -31.23 15.02 5.00
C TYR A 874 -31.26 16.55 5.04
N SER A 875 -31.88 17.16 6.06
CA SER A 875 -31.81 18.61 6.27
C SER A 875 -30.42 19.05 6.74
N LEU A 876 -29.76 18.25 7.58
CA LEU A 876 -28.37 18.50 7.97
C LEU A 876 -27.41 18.39 6.77
N LEU A 877 -27.59 17.36 5.94
CA LEU A 877 -26.82 17.17 4.72
C LEU A 877 -27.08 18.29 3.70
N GLU A 878 -28.32 18.74 3.56
CA GLU A 878 -28.70 19.84 2.66
C GLU A 878 -28.02 21.15 3.07
N ASN A 879 -28.00 21.47 4.37
CA ASN A 879 -27.26 22.63 4.86
C ASN A 879 -25.75 22.52 4.57
N ALA A 880 -25.17 21.32 4.74
CA ALA A 880 -23.75 21.08 4.51
C ALA A 880 -23.36 21.17 3.02
N VAL A 881 -24.20 20.65 2.12
CA VAL A 881 -24.01 20.74 0.66
C VAL A 881 -24.10 22.18 0.16
N ASN A 882 -24.90 23.01 0.82
CA ASN A 882 -25.06 24.43 0.52
C ASN A 882 -24.19 25.36 1.38
N ASP A 883 -23.23 24.82 2.13
CA ASP A 883 -22.37 25.64 2.99
C ASP A 883 -21.58 26.66 2.15
N SER A 884 -21.43 27.87 2.66
CA SER A 884 -20.57 28.91 2.08
C SER A 884 -19.12 28.46 1.85
N TYR A 885 -18.60 27.55 2.68
CA TYR A 885 -17.24 27.07 2.63
C TYR A 885 -17.11 25.81 1.77
N ALA A 886 -16.25 25.85 0.75
CA ALA A 886 -16.12 24.75 -0.21
C ALA A 886 -15.66 23.42 0.41
N MET A 887 -14.85 23.44 1.48
CA MET A 887 -14.42 22.19 2.13
C MET A 887 -15.54 21.54 2.93
N ALA A 888 -16.44 22.34 3.52
CA ALA A 888 -17.65 21.81 4.12
C ALA A 888 -18.53 21.12 3.06
N ARG A 889 -18.70 21.74 1.87
CA ARG A 889 -19.38 21.10 0.73
C ARG A 889 -18.68 19.81 0.27
N MET A 890 -17.35 19.80 0.24
CA MET A 890 -16.56 18.61 -0.11
C MET A 890 -16.82 17.47 0.87
N GLU A 891 -16.75 17.74 2.17
CA GLU A 891 -17.05 16.73 3.20
C GLU A 891 -18.50 16.25 3.14
N ALA A 892 -19.45 17.13 2.77
CA ALA A 892 -20.86 16.77 2.60
C ALA A 892 -21.06 15.79 1.44
N VAL A 893 -20.41 16.05 0.31
CA VAL A 893 -20.39 15.16 -0.86
C VAL A 893 -19.80 13.80 -0.51
N ILE A 894 -18.69 13.79 0.23
CA ILE A 894 -18.09 12.53 0.66
C ILE A 894 -19.03 11.81 1.66
N ALA A 895 -19.62 12.52 2.62
CA ALA A 895 -20.58 11.95 3.57
C ALA A 895 -21.78 11.31 2.86
N ALA A 896 -22.30 11.93 1.79
CA ALA A 896 -23.36 11.35 0.97
C ALA A 896 -22.97 9.97 0.40
N SER A 897 -21.71 9.77 0.01
CA SER A 897 -21.23 8.47 -0.47
C SER A 897 -21.25 7.38 0.61
N HIS A 898 -21.10 7.72 1.88
CA HIS A 898 -21.19 6.76 2.99
C HIS A 898 -22.65 6.50 3.39
N ILE A 899 -23.51 7.53 3.35
CA ILE A 899 -24.96 7.40 3.60
C ILE A 899 -25.63 6.54 2.52
N GLY A 900 -25.27 6.72 1.25
CA GLY A 900 -25.58 5.76 0.19
C GLY A 900 -27.06 5.56 -0.17
N THR A 901 -27.95 6.46 0.25
CA THR A 901 -29.39 6.44 -0.07
C THR A 901 -29.71 7.31 -1.28
N LYS A 902 -30.85 7.05 -1.95
CA LYS A 902 -31.30 7.88 -3.07
C LYS A 902 -31.50 9.34 -2.65
N GLN A 903 -32.08 9.57 -1.48
CA GLN A 903 -32.30 10.91 -0.93
C GLN A 903 -30.98 11.63 -0.65
N ALA A 904 -29.93 10.92 -0.20
CA ALA A 904 -28.60 11.52 -0.05
C ALA A 904 -28.01 11.94 -1.40
N LEU A 905 -28.21 11.15 -2.46
CA LEU A 905 -27.85 11.56 -3.83
C LEU A 905 -28.61 12.81 -4.26
N ASP A 906 -29.94 12.82 -4.09
CA ASP A 906 -30.79 13.95 -4.51
C ASP A 906 -30.34 15.26 -3.84
N VAL A 907 -30.03 15.22 -2.54
CA VAL A 907 -29.48 16.37 -1.79
C VAL A 907 -28.06 16.72 -2.25
N MET A 908 -27.19 15.72 -2.42
CA MET A 908 -25.80 15.94 -2.85
C MET A 908 -25.71 16.71 -4.17
N LEU A 909 -26.63 16.46 -5.11
CA LEU A 909 -26.61 17.10 -6.43
C LEU A 909 -26.81 18.62 -6.38
N GLN A 910 -27.36 19.18 -5.30
CA GLN A 910 -27.44 20.62 -5.09
C GLN A 910 -26.05 21.29 -5.04
N VAL A 911 -24.98 20.54 -4.77
CA VAL A 911 -23.60 21.06 -4.81
C VAL A 911 -23.25 21.65 -6.19
N LEU A 912 -23.91 21.18 -7.25
CA LEU A 912 -23.68 21.61 -8.63
C LEU A 912 -24.22 23.03 -8.90
N ASP A 913 -25.05 23.57 -8.01
CA ASP A 913 -25.52 24.95 -8.06
C ASP A 913 -24.47 25.95 -7.53
N HIS A 914 -23.37 25.44 -6.96
CA HIS A 914 -22.27 26.23 -6.42
C HIS A 914 -21.01 26.14 -7.29
N PRO A 915 -20.11 27.15 -7.21
CA PRO A 915 -18.78 27.04 -7.79
C PRO A 915 -18.05 25.80 -7.26
N GLN A 916 -17.42 25.09 -8.19
CA GLN A 916 -16.58 23.92 -7.92
C GLN A 916 -15.31 23.95 -8.78
N GLY A 917 -14.24 23.39 -8.23
CA GLY A 917 -12.96 23.22 -8.89
C GLY A 917 -12.07 22.33 -8.03
N GLY A 918 -10.83 22.09 -8.48
CA GLY A 918 -9.80 21.40 -7.69
C GLY A 918 -10.32 20.15 -6.96
N HIS A 919 -10.07 20.11 -5.64
CA HIS A 919 -10.39 18.98 -4.78
C HIS A 919 -11.89 18.74 -4.62
N LEU A 920 -12.71 19.80 -4.55
CA LEU A 920 -14.17 19.67 -4.47
C LEU A 920 -14.73 18.97 -5.73
N SER A 921 -14.28 19.40 -6.92
CA SER A 921 -14.74 18.77 -8.16
C SER A 921 -14.32 17.31 -8.25
N TYR A 922 -13.11 16.98 -7.77
CA TYR A 922 -12.65 15.60 -7.71
C TYR A 922 -13.49 14.76 -6.74
N ALA A 923 -13.79 15.27 -5.55
CA ALA A 923 -14.64 14.59 -4.56
C ALA A 923 -16.05 14.31 -5.11
N ILE A 924 -16.63 15.26 -5.86
CA ILE A 924 -17.93 15.06 -6.55
C ILE A 924 -17.86 13.90 -7.53
N ASN A 925 -16.83 13.84 -8.37
CA ASN A 925 -16.68 12.76 -9.33
C ASN A 925 -16.50 11.39 -8.65
N CYS A 926 -15.70 11.33 -7.58
CA CYS A 926 -15.52 10.11 -6.79
C CYS A 926 -16.81 9.68 -6.09
N ALA A 927 -17.55 10.60 -5.48
CA ALA A 927 -18.80 10.29 -4.80
C ALA A 927 -19.87 9.78 -5.77
N LEU A 928 -20.01 10.41 -6.95
CA LEU A 928 -20.94 9.96 -7.98
C LEU A 928 -20.61 8.54 -8.48
N GLU A 929 -19.33 8.21 -8.64
CA GLU A 929 -18.87 6.89 -9.08
C GLU A 929 -18.87 5.83 -7.95
N SER A 930 -18.99 6.22 -6.68
CA SER A 930 -19.00 5.29 -5.55
C SER A 930 -20.09 4.23 -5.67
N ARG A 931 -19.80 3.00 -5.24
CA ARG A 931 -20.73 1.85 -5.33
C ARG A 931 -22.11 2.13 -4.73
N THR A 932 -22.14 2.92 -3.66
CA THR A 932 -23.34 3.22 -2.87
C THR A 932 -24.28 4.22 -3.56
N LEU A 933 -23.72 5.20 -4.28
CA LEU A 933 -24.51 6.23 -4.99
C LEU A 933 -24.76 5.87 -6.45
N LYS A 934 -23.81 5.22 -7.12
CA LYS A 934 -23.89 4.90 -8.54
C LYS A 934 -25.13 4.11 -8.92
N ARG A 935 -25.49 3.12 -8.10
CA ARG A 935 -26.70 2.29 -8.28
C ARG A 935 -28.01 3.09 -8.38
N HIS A 936 -28.05 4.31 -7.85
CA HIS A 936 -29.25 5.15 -7.85
C HIS A 936 -29.40 6.01 -9.11
N TRP A 937 -28.32 6.23 -9.87
CA TRP A 937 -28.34 7.08 -11.06
C TRP A 937 -27.83 6.42 -12.35
N GLU A 938 -27.06 5.34 -12.28
CA GLU A 938 -26.39 4.75 -13.45
C GLU A 938 -27.37 4.40 -14.58
N ASN A 939 -28.62 4.06 -14.24
CA ASN A 939 -29.69 3.74 -15.18
C ASN A 939 -30.85 4.76 -15.17
N ASN A 940 -30.62 5.96 -14.64
CA ASN A 940 -31.60 7.03 -14.59
C ASN A 940 -31.09 8.27 -15.34
N ASP A 941 -31.63 8.52 -16.52
CA ASP A 941 -31.21 9.65 -17.36
C ASP A 941 -31.72 11.01 -16.86
N ASP A 942 -32.68 11.05 -15.91
CA ASP A 942 -33.23 12.30 -15.35
C ASP A 942 -32.16 13.19 -14.72
N TYR A 943 -31.08 12.60 -14.20
CA TYR A 943 -29.99 13.33 -13.57
C TYR A 943 -28.97 13.90 -14.57
N ASN A 944 -28.94 13.44 -15.83
CA ASN A 944 -27.94 13.82 -16.85
C ASN A 944 -26.45 13.66 -16.41
N LEU A 945 -26.17 12.81 -15.41
CA LEU A 945 -24.84 12.68 -14.80
C LEU A 945 -23.82 11.99 -15.70
N ARG A 946 -24.26 11.09 -16.58
CA ARG A 946 -23.38 10.46 -17.58
C ARG A 946 -22.68 11.49 -18.47
N LYS A 947 -23.39 12.57 -18.85
CA LYS A 947 -22.81 13.66 -19.61
C LYS A 947 -21.79 14.43 -18.76
N LEU A 948 -22.15 14.79 -17.54
CA LEU A 948 -21.28 15.53 -16.61
C LEU A 948 -19.95 14.78 -16.38
N LEU A 949 -20.01 13.48 -16.08
CA LEU A 949 -18.83 12.66 -15.85
C LEU A 949 -17.97 12.48 -17.11
N ARG A 950 -18.60 12.38 -18.28
CA ARG A 950 -17.89 12.34 -19.56
C ARG A 950 -17.20 13.67 -19.85
N ASP A 951 -17.87 14.79 -19.64
CA ASP A 951 -17.34 16.13 -19.89
C ASP A 951 -16.17 16.41 -18.91
N ALA A 952 -16.28 16.01 -17.64
CA ALA A 952 -15.19 16.04 -16.66
C ALA A 952 -13.96 15.21 -17.10
N LYS A 953 -14.19 14.02 -17.67
CA LYS A 953 -13.14 13.18 -18.25
C LYS A 953 -12.52 13.79 -19.51
N GLN A 954 -13.27 14.56 -20.29
CA GLN A 954 -12.78 15.22 -21.51
C GLN A 954 -12.01 16.52 -21.21
N SER A 955 -12.41 17.27 -20.18
CA SER A 955 -11.62 18.39 -19.65
C SER A 955 -10.28 17.97 -19.04
N ALA A 956 -10.02 16.66 -18.96
CA ALA A 956 -8.77 16.10 -18.44
C ALA A 956 -7.62 15.99 -19.45
N GLY A 957 -7.83 16.39 -20.70
CA GLY A 957 -6.73 16.64 -21.60
C GLY A 957 -6.02 17.94 -21.23
N LEU A 958 -4.69 17.95 -21.21
CA LEU A 958 -3.90 19.19 -21.34
C LEU A 958 -4.13 19.75 -22.75
N THR A 959 -5.31 20.31 -22.97
CA THR A 959 -5.65 21.06 -24.17
C THR A 959 -5.22 22.50 -23.96
N GLU A 960 -4.71 23.11 -25.01
CA GLU A 960 -4.54 24.55 -25.07
C GLU A 960 -5.85 25.22 -24.61
N PRO A 961 -5.81 26.16 -23.63
CA PRO A 961 -7.02 26.83 -23.16
C PRO A 961 -7.78 27.43 -24.33
N THR A 962 -9.11 27.41 -24.27
CA THR A 962 -9.90 28.12 -25.29
C THR A 962 -9.59 29.62 -25.17
N PRO A 963 -9.06 30.28 -26.22
CA PRO A 963 -8.59 31.65 -26.12
C PRO A 963 -9.74 32.60 -25.76
N ASN A 964 -9.52 33.50 -24.81
CA ASN A 964 -10.47 34.59 -24.55
C ASN A 964 -10.46 35.59 -25.73
N ALA A 965 -11.33 36.60 -25.74
CA ALA A 965 -11.43 37.54 -26.87
C ALA A 965 -10.09 38.26 -27.18
N ALA A 966 -9.30 38.59 -26.16
CA ALA A 966 -7.98 39.21 -26.33
C ALA A 966 -6.94 38.21 -26.85
N ASP A 967 -6.95 36.97 -26.35
CA ASP A 967 -6.07 35.90 -26.83
C ASP A 967 -6.40 35.53 -28.27
N ALA A 968 -7.68 35.41 -28.62
CA ALA A 968 -8.13 35.10 -29.98
C ALA A 968 -7.77 36.25 -30.94
N GLN A 969 -7.88 37.50 -30.48
CA GLN A 969 -7.41 38.66 -31.22
C GLN A 969 -5.89 38.62 -31.41
N PHE A 970 -5.13 38.29 -30.36
CA PHE A 970 -3.67 38.15 -30.44
C PHE A 970 -3.26 37.02 -31.39
N ASP A 971 -3.91 35.86 -31.30
CA ASP A 971 -3.67 34.68 -32.11
C ASP A 971 -4.02 34.88 -33.60
N SER A 972 -4.88 35.85 -33.90
CA SER A 972 -5.24 36.23 -35.28
C SER A 972 -4.22 37.14 -35.96
N GLN A 973 -3.18 37.59 -35.25
CA GLN A 973 -2.14 38.46 -35.82
C GLN A 973 -1.38 37.76 -36.96
N LYS A 974 -1.09 38.50 -38.02
CA LYS A 974 -0.25 37.99 -39.10
C LYS A 974 1.14 37.71 -38.56
N ASP A 975 1.74 36.61 -39.03
CA ASP A 975 3.12 36.22 -38.72
C ASP A 975 3.38 35.77 -37.25
N LEU A 976 2.34 35.29 -36.56
CA LEU A 976 2.43 34.68 -35.23
C LEU A 976 3.39 33.48 -35.21
N ALA A 977 4.43 33.54 -34.38
CA ALA A 977 5.26 32.39 -34.05
C ALA A 977 4.63 31.58 -32.92
N THR A 978 4.23 30.34 -33.18
CA THR A 978 3.76 29.42 -32.13
C THR A 978 4.88 28.46 -31.72
N ILE A 979 5.31 28.54 -30.45
CA ILE A 979 6.35 27.69 -29.88
C ILE A 979 5.68 26.70 -28.92
N ARG A 980 5.83 25.40 -29.18
CA ARG A 980 5.28 24.35 -28.32
C ARG A 980 6.40 23.71 -27.51
N ILE A 981 6.32 23.82 -26.20
CA ILE A 981 7.31 23.31 -25.25
C ILE A 981 6.66 22.17 -24.45
N SER A 982 7.28 21.00 -24.48
CA SER A 982 6.85 19.81 -23.74
C SER A 982 8.04 19.17 -23.02
N CYS A 983 7.82 18.13 -22.22
CA CYS A 983 8.86 17.38 -21.53
C CYS A 983 9.30 16.15 -22.35
N LEU A 984 10.62 15.92 -22.45
CA LEU A 984 11.18 14.68 -22.96
C LEU A 984 11.09 13.59 -21.88
N PRO A 985 10.42 12.45 -22.16
CA PRO A 985 10.30 11.36 -21.18
C PRO A 985 11.67 10.91 -20.66
N GLU A 986 11.80 10.82 -19.34
CA GLU A 986 12.97 10.27 -18.63
C GLU A 986 14.29 11.09 -18.71
N VAL A 987 14.30 12.27 -19.33
CA VAL A 987 15.54 13.05 -19.51
C VAL A 987 15.57 14.36 -18.71
N MET A 988 14.51 14.73 -17.98
CA MET A 988 14.36 16.06 -17.33
C MET A 988 14.78 17.23 -18.25
N ARG A 989 14.35 17.18 -19.52
CA ARG A 989 14.65 18.18 -20.55
C ARG A 989 13.37 18.55 -21.30
N PHE A 990 13.33 19.75 -21.84
CA PHE A 990 12.23 20.17 -22.70
C PHE A 990 12.45 19.74 -24.15
N THR A 991 11.36 19.52 -24.90
CA THR A 991 11.38 19.26 -26.35
C THR A 991 11.90 20.44 -27.15
N THR A 992 11.85 21.64 -26.57
CA THR A 992 12.36 22.88 -27.17
C THR A 992 13.15 23.62 -26.11
N GLU A 993 14.47 23.61 -26.26
CA GLU A 993 15.40 24.25 -25.31
C GLU A 993 15.73 25.70 -25.71
N GLN A 994 15.57 26.01 -27.00
CA GLN A 994 15.83 27.32 -27.57
C GLN A 994 14.88 27.55 -28.76
N PHE A 995 14.46 28.80 -28.95
CA PHE A 995 13.74 29.26 -30.15
C PHE A 995 14.15 30.69 -30.46
N SER A 996 14.01 31.09 -31.72
CA SER A 996 14.34 32.43 -32.20
C SER A 996 13.16 33.04 -32.92
N VAL A 997 12.90 34.31 -32.66
CA VAL A 997 11.82 35.09 -33.28
C VAL A 997 12.38 36.41 -33.80
N ARG A 998 11.70 37.03 -34.76
CA ARG A 998 12.09 38.36 -35.23
C ARG A 998 11.70 39.42 -34.20
N SER A 999 12.47 40.50 -34.12
CA SER A 999 12.11 41.64 -33.27
C SER A 999 10.75 42.20 -33.71
N GLY A 1000 9.81 42.32 -32.76
CA GLY A 1000 8.43 42.76 -33.00
C GLY A 1000 7.47 41.69 -33.52
N GLN A 1001 7.92 40.44 -33.71
CA GLN A 1001 7.05 39.34 -34.10
C GLN A 1001 6.12 38.93 -32.94
N PRO A 1002 4.81 38.75 -33.16
CA PRO A 1002 3.93 38.21 -32.12
C PRO A 1002 4.29 36.74 -31.86
N VAL A 1003 4.38 36.35 -30.58
CA VAL A 1003 4.80 35.01 -30.16
C VAL A 1003 3.77 34.43 -29.21
N LYS A 1004 3.30 33.22 -29.53
CA LYS A 1004 2.50 32.37 -28.67
C LYS A 1004 3.36 31.21 -28.16
N VAL A 1005 3.43 31.03 -26.85
CA VAL A 1005 4.11 29.89 -26.24
C VAL A 1005 3.07 28.96 -25.63
N VAL A 1006 3.08 27.69 -26.03
CA VAL A 1006 2.18 26.67 -25.51
C VAL A 1006 2.98 25.62 -24.75
N PHE A 1007 2.69 25.46 -23.47
CA PHE A 1007 3.29 24.43 -22.62
C PHE A 1007 2.37 23.21 -22.58
N THR A 1008 2.86 22.04 -23.00
CA THR A 1008 2.13 20.77 -22.96
C THR A 1008 2.85 19.79 -22.04
N ASN A 1009 2.18 19.39 -20.96
CA ASN A 1009 2.73 18.59 -19.86
C ASN A 1009 3.81 19.32 -19.03
N PRO A 1010 3.45 20.38 -18.30
CA PRO A 1010 4.31 20.99 -17.30
C PRO A 1010 4.28 20.11 -16.05
N ASP A 1011 5.15 19.10 -15.99
CA ASP A 1011 5.65 18.62 -14.71
C ASP A 1011 6.63 19.64 -14.13
#